data_AF-A0A192S224-F1
#
_entry.id   AF-A0A192S224-F1
#
_cell.length_a   1.000
_cell.length_b   1.000
_cell.length_c   1.000
_cell.angle_alpha   90.00
_cell.angle_beta   90.00
_cell.angle_gamma   90.00
#
_symmetry.space_group_name_H-M   'P 1'
#
loop_
_entity.id
_entity.type
_entity.pdbx_description
1 polymer ?
#
loop_
_entity_poly.entity_id
_entity_poly.type
_entity_poly.pdbx_seq_one_letter_code
_entity_poly.pdbx_strand_id
1 'polypeptide(L)'
;RKKLYKAGKLWVAGAAVAAAVVVAPNIVSADTTNSTTTADATTTSSATESSISSTESDDNKVDTSNTDAVTVTTNSDDSNSNSAEVSNSDAKVTSNNTAQKDEAIKAETTNNQDTTSTTAVAETKTAVNTSESESGSNNEQWAETATDNAKVNDESSQKQSTPFVEKLDDSVSKDLNSKTTVVTKNADGTSTTNMTYANLKDVADNIASLNPDTSVPYFNADAIKNLPAMTTADAQTGQIQDLDVWDSWALQDAKTGAVANYHGYNIVFALAGYPKEDNDQHIYMLYTKYGDTALNNWKNAGPVFGFDAKWNEQQWSGSATVNDDDSIQLFYTKTDQPMTVQRLATANLSMSYDDLELNVAKVNNDYVIFEGDGENYQTFEQWDKGGNYATGDNFTLRDPHVIEVNGERYLAFEANTGTNNYQSDDAVNDDTYYGGTEEFNQQAKVDTLQNPDKLKLSKKANGAIGLIKLTKDQNNPTVAQVYSPLLAANGITDEIERANIVPLNGKFYLFTDTRLSKSVVPTADFNINVGMMGYVSDSLFGPYTPLNGSGSVVTGTQLFTSRTDTYSYYAVPVEGRSDLLLVTSYMSNRNEKAGTGMNATFAPSFLIQISADGMSTKVLDTVLAQGTWIYDGKSASVEELVGNKATSELTDMKIGWVDNKFYVDNELANGYVYDYINTSYYLFKNGVRLSGVQTYANSYYYFDPVTYKRVDNEIHQDNTGKKYYFGNDGRVKQGQFAVNGVAYNFGNDKTYYERGFASGYLQDVTDNNQWYWFESGKKYTGFRYYMGTYYFFETGQRQESKWETAWGMKYYVGTDGRAVQGVQIIDGQAYDFGTNGTFNLKGTASGYLYSPSLSTANGGYNWFENGKPYTGFRYYEGTYYWFVNGVRQNAGWREAWGMKYYTDASGRALQGIQIIDGQAYDFGTSGTYNLKSAASGYLYSPSYSKANGGYNWFENGKPYTGFRYYMGTYYWFVNGVRQNAGWREAWGKKYYTDANGRALQGIQKIDGQQYNFGNDGTYYLR
;
A
#
# COMPACT_ATOMS: atom_id res chain seq x y z
N ARG A 1 20.78 -7.01 -48.45
CA ARG A 1 21.70 -6.10 -49.21
C ARG A 1 20.86 -4.98 -49.82
N LYS A 2 21.34 -3.72 -49.86
CA LYS A 2 20.61 -2.58 -50.48
C LYS A 2 20.81 -2.54 -52.01
N LYS A 3 19.78 -2.15 -52.77
CA LYS A 3 19.84 -1.10 -53.83
C LYS A 3 18.42 -0.72 -54.32
N LEU A 4 18.29 0.50 -54.86
CA LEU A 4 17.04 1.17 -55.27
C LEU A 4 16.90 1.24 -56.80
N TYR A 5 15.70 1.56 -57.31
CA TYR A 5 15.50 2.38 -58.52
C TYR A 5 14.18 3.19 -58.48
N LYS A 6 13.93 4.04 -59.48
CA LYS A 6 12.93 5.13 -59.53
C LYS A 6 12.40 5.34 -60.96
N ALA A 7 11.27 6.00 -61.25
CA ALA A 7 10.08 6.38 -60.46
C ALA A 7 9.02 7.06 -61.36
N GLY A 8 7.74 7.07 -60.95
CA GLY A 8 6.68 7.93 -61.52
C GLY A 8 5.39 7.17 -61.95
N LYS A 9 4.27 7.84 -62.23
CA LYS A 9 3.89 9.25 -61.95
C LYS A 9 2.37 9.44 -62.19
N LEU A 10 1.67 10.17 -61.29
CA LEU A 10 0.37 10.85 -61.48
C LEU A 10 -0.86 10.06 -62.00
N TRP A 11 -2.01 10.27 -61.34
CA TRP A 11 -3.06 11.17 -61.84
C TRP A 11 -3.86 11.74 -60.66
N VAL A 12 -4.31 12.99 -60.78
CA VAL A 12 -5.30 13.63 -59.92
C VAL A 12 -6.26 14.38 -60.85
N ALA A 13 -7.56 14.27 -60.61
CA ALA A 13 -8.59 15.00 -61.34
C ALA A 13 -9.40 15.83 -60.35
N GLY A 14 -9.48 17.14 -60.60
CA GLY A 14 -10.36 18.05 -59.89
C GLY A 14 -11.14 18.88 -60.90
N ALA A 15 -12.38 19.21 -60.57
CA ALA A 15 -13.21 20.12 -61.35
C ALA A 15 -13.97 21.04 -60.38
N ALA A 16 -13.82 22.35 -60.56
CA ALA A 16 -14.69 23.36 -59.96
C ALA A 16 -15.79 23.74 -60.95
N VAL A 17 -16.82 24.49 -60.52
CA VAL A 17 -17.40 25.62 -61.28
C VAL A 17 -18.47 26.38 -60.47
N ALA A 18 -18.44 27.72 -60.61
CA ALA A 18 -19.47 28.75 -60.41
C ALA A 18 -20.40 28.77 -59.17
N ALA A 19 -20.48 29.95 -58.56
CA ALA A 19 -21.66 30.46 -57.86
C ALA A 19 -22.43 31.48 -58.75
N ALA A 20 -23.74 31.62 -58.56
CA ALA A 20 -24.58 32.64 -59.21
C ALA A 20 -25.81 33.02 -58.34
N VAL A 21 -26.40 34.20 -58.60
CA VAL A 21 -27.39 34.94 -57.78
C VAL A 21 -28.66 35.17 -58.65
N VAL A 22 -29.93 35.29 -58.22
CA VAL A 22 -30.63 35.85 -57.02
C VAL A 22 -31.79 34.90 -56.60
N VAL A 23 -32.83 35.18 -55.77
CA VAL A 23 -33.62 36.39 -55.39
C VAL A 23 -34.10 36.28 -53.91
N ALA A 24 -34.52 37.41 -53.32
CA ALA A 24 -35.22 37.52 -52.01
C ALA A 24 -36.78 37.35 -52.17
N PRO A 25 -37.64 37.40 -51.11
CA PRO A 25 -37.72 38.45 -50.08
C PRO A 25 -37.96 38.00 -48.61
N ASN A 26 -38.12 39.01 -47.73
CA ASN A 26 -38.19 38.96 -46.26
C ASN A 26 -39.58 38.59 -45.68
N ILE A 27 -39.80 39.01 -44.40
CA ILE A 27 -41.03 39.12 -43.58
C ILE A 27 -41.65 37.78 -43.08
N VAL A 28 -42.12 37.64 -41.82
CA VAL A 28 -42.35 38.61 -40.72
C VAL A 28 -41.89 38.04 -39.37
N SER A 29 -41.30 38.88 -38.51
CA SER A 29 -41.66 38.90 -37.08
C SER A 29 -41.54 40.35 -36.57
N ALA A 30 -42.60 40.87 -35.98
CA ALA A 30 -42.73 42.25 -35.51
C ALA A 30 -43.86 42.36 -34.47
N ASP A 31 -43.82 43.43 -33.68
CA ASP A 31 -44.87 43.94 -32.78
C ASP A 31 -45.26 43.07 -31.54
N THR A 32 -45.52 43.63 -30.35
CA THR A 32 -45.30 45.03 -29.88
C THR A 32 -45.06 45.16 -28.36
N THR A 33 -44.15 46.06 -28.02
CA THR A 33 -44.12 47.03 -26.90
C THR A 33 -45.17 46.99 -25.77
N ASN A 34 -44.71 47.20 -24.52
CA ASN A 34 -44.88 48.46 -23.75
C ASN A 34 -44.14 48.35 -22.38
N SER A 35 -43.13 49.19 -22.07
CA SER A 35 -43.22 50.55 -21.45
C SER A 35 -43.22 50.52 -19.90
N THR A 36 -42.65 51.47 -19.15
CA THR A 36 -42.25 52.87 -19.47
C THR A 36 -41.20 53.42 -18.48
N THR A 37 -40.53 54.54 -18.84
CA THR A 37 -39.98 55.64 -17.97
C THR A 37 -38.87 55.33 -16.93
N THR A 38 -37.84 56.17 -16.68
CA THR A 38 -37.35 57.44 -17.28
C THR A 38 -35.93 57.79 -16.78
N ALA A 39 -35.17 58.55 -17.59
CA ALA A 39 -34.29 59.70 -17.26
C ALA A 39 -33.30 59.65 -16.04
N ASP A 40 -32.10 60.25 -16.07
CA ASP A 40 -31.48 61.09 -17.11
C ASP A 40 -29.92 61.11 -17.03
N ALA A 41 -29.36 61.67 -18.10
CA ALA A 41 -28.11 62.43 -18.26
C ALA A 41 -27.54 63.16 -17.00
N THR A 42 -26.27 63.58 -16.87
CA THR A 42 -25.04 63.58 -17.73
C THR A 42 -23.78 63.73 -16.80
N THR A 43 -22.50 63.95 -17.16
CA THR A 43 -21.85 64.61 -18.32
C THR A 43 -20.37 64.16 -18.48
N THR A 44 -19.77 64.47 -19.63
CA THR A 44 -18.32 64.43 -19.91
C THR A 44 -17.47 65.42 -19.10
N SER A 45 -16.18 65.12 -18.87
CA SER A 45 -15.06 65.96 -19.35
C SER A 45 -13.67 65.35 -19.08
N SER A 46 -12.72 65.57 -20.00
CA SER A 46 -11.30 65.18 -19.92
C SER A 46 -10.41 66.35 -19.46
N ALA A 47 -9.18 66.11 -18.94
CA ALA A 47 -7.91 66.69 -19.44
C ALA A 47 -6.67 66.54 -18.51
N THR A 48 -5.50 66.41 -19.15
CA THR A 48 -4.14 66.90 -18.78
C THR A 48 -3.50 66.68 -17.40
N GLU A 49 -2.43 65.88 -17.41
CA GLU A 49 -1.04 66.24 -17.04
C GLU A 49 -0.79 67.41 -16.05
N SER A 50 -0.05 67.16 -14.95
CA SER A 50 1.40 67.54 -14.85
C SER A 50 2.06 67.40 -13.46
N SER A 51 3.32 66.97 -13.49
CA SER A 51 4.48 67.46 -12.70
C SER A 51 4.57 67.42 -11.15
N ILE A 52 5.60 66.66 -10.68
CA ILE A 52 6.72 67.12 -9.82
C ILE A 52 6.50 67.40 -8.31
N SER A 53 6.92 66.40 -7.50
CA SER A 53 7.93 66.48 -6.40
C SER A 53 7.66 67.16 -5.04
N SER A 54 8.43 66.67 -4.05
CA SER A 54 8.98 67.36 -2.85
C SER A 54 8.22 67.28 -1.51
N THR A 55 8.55 66.24 -0.74
CA THR A 55 9.14 66.29 0.62
C THR A 55 8.59 67.21 1.74
N GLU A 56 8.20 66.52 2.82
CA GLU A 56 8.63 66.72 4.23
C GLU A 56 7.92 67.68 5.22
N SER A 57 7.81 67.11 6.44
CA SER A 57 7.75 67.72 7.79
C SER A 57 6.59 68.61 8.21
N ASP A 58 5.94 68.17 9.31
CA ASP A 58 5.60 68.91 10.54
C ASP A 58 4.76 70.22 10.44
N ASP A 59 3.80 70.50 11.32
CA ASP A 59 4.01 70.48 12.78
C ASP A 59 2.70 70.44 13.61
N ASN A 60 2.78 69.74 14.75
CA ASN A 60 2.16 69.96 16.09
C ASN A 60 0.75 70.56 16.37
N LYS A 61 0.24 70.12 17.56
CA LYS A 61 -0.60 70.84 18.56
C LYS A 61 -2.13 71.02 18.34
N VAL A 62 -3.00 70.98 19.37
CA VAL A 62 -2.89 70.57 20.82
C VAL A 62 -4.28 70.34 21.47
N ASP A 63 -4.30 70.12 22.80
CA ASP A 63 -5.43 70.09 23.77
C ASP A 63 -6.20 68.74 23.92
N THR A 64 -5.95 67.94 24.98
CA THR A 64 -6.46 67.99 26.39
C THR A 64 -7.91 67.52 26.54
N SER A 65 -8.32 66.66 27.49
CA SER A 65 -7.63 65.91 28.58
C SER A 65 -8.64 64.85 29.17
N ASN A 66 -8.46 64.08 30.26
CA ASN A 66 -7.47 64.04 31.36
C ASN A 66 -7.48 62.68 32.14
N THR A 67 -6.55 62.52 33.10
CA THR A 67 -6.60 61.85 34.45
C THR A 67 -7.73 60.89 34.86
N ASP A 68 -7.57 59.87 35.71
CA ASP A 68 -6.48 59.39 36.64
C ASP A 68 -6.80 57.92 37.04
N ALA A 69 -5.97 57.03 37.64
CA ALA A 69 -4.54 56.87 37.97
C ALA A 69 -4.33 55.33 38.26
N VAL A 70 -3.36 54.69 38.95
CA VAL A 70 -2.22 54.97 39.87
C VAL A 70 -1.17 53.86 39.62
N THR A 71 0.00 54.07 38.99
CA THR A 71 1.33 54.43 39.54
C THR A 71 2.03 53.52 40.61
N VAL A 72 3.26 53.05 40.26
CA VAL A 72 4.52 53.10 41.08
C VAL A 72 4.69 52.06 42.24
N THR A 73 5.82 51.35 42.48
CA THR A 73 7.17 51.25 41.83
C THR A 73 7.94 49.94 42.17
N THR A 74 8.99 49.68 41.38
CA THR A 74 10.24 48.90 41.61
C THR A 74 10.60 48.34 43.01
N ASN A 75 11.10 47.09 43.06
CA ASN A 75 12.53 46.78 43.28
C ASN A 75 12.84 45.27 43.19
N SER A 76 14.12 44.92 43.06
CA SER A 76 14.64 43.55 43.22
C SER A 76 15.48 43.44 44.50
N ASP A 77 15.52 42.25 45.11
CA ASP A 77 16.75 41.47 45.42
C ASP A 77 16.45 40.28 46.36
N ASP A 78 17.51 39.56 46.74
CA ASP A 78 17.59 38.12 47.03
C ASP A 78 17.21 37.65 48.47
N SER A 79 17.32 36.33 48.69
CA SER A 79 17.65 35.62 49.95
C SER A 79 16.56 35.10 50.94
N ASN A 80 16.21 33.83 50.75
CA ASN A 80 16.46 32.68 51.66
C ASN A 80 16.06 32.65 53.17
N SER A 81 15.23 31.65 53.50
CA SER A 81 15.15 30.86 54.76
C SER A 81 14.33 31.32 55.99
N ASN A 82 13.64 30.34 56.58
CA ASN A 82 12.97 30.28 57.90
C ASN A 82 11.75 31.23 58.11
N SER A 83 10.69 30.86 58.83
CA SER A 83 10.45 29.69 59.70
C SER A 83 8.99 29.17 59.55
N ALA A 84 8.65 28.04 60.18
CA ALA A 84 7.40 27.32 59.94
C ALA A 84 6.29 27.60 60.96
N GLU A 85 5.03 27.46 60.54
CA GLU A 85 4.04 26.60 61.23
C GLU A 85 2.84 26.21 60.32
N VAL A 86 2.59 24.90 60.19
CA VAL A 86 1.28 24.19 60.18
C VAL A 86 0.09 24.85 59.45
N SER A 87 -0.49 24.29 58.37
CA SER A 87 -1.20 22.98 58.32
C SER A 87 -1.64 22.56 56.90
N ASN A 88 -1.92 21.25 56.73
CA ASN A 88 -2.80 20.53 55.77
C ASN A 88 -3.24 21.22 54.44
N SER A 89 -3.27 20.53 53.29
CA SER A 89 -3.38 19.08 53.03
C SER A 89 -2.71 18.64 51.73
N ASP A 90 -1.99 17.52 51.75
CA ASP A 90 -1.05 17.12 50.71
C ASP A 90 -1.64 16.54 49.40
N ALA A 91 -0.82 16.61 48.35
CA ALA A 91 -1.11 16.01 47.05
C ALA A 91 0.16 15.51 46.32
N LYS A 92 -0.03 14.46 45.49
CA LYS A 92 0.71 14.16 44.24
C LYS A 92 2.12 13.50 44.32
N VAL A 93 2.45 12.85 43.18
CA VAL A 93 3.78 12.68 42.55
C VAL A 93 4.70 11.49 42.94
N THR A 94 4.73 10.49 42.05
CA THR A 94 5.85 9.66 41.52
C THR A 94 6.91 9.02 42.44
N SER A 95 7.30 7.77 42.11
CA SER A 95 8.55 7.43 41.40
C SER A 95 9.02 5.98 41.68
N ASN A 96 9.90 5.45 40.82
CA ASN A 96 10.37 4.06 40.89
C ASN A 96 11.47 3.87 41.94
N ASN A 97 11.48 2.72 42.64
CA ASN A 97 12.52 1.69 42.44
C ASN A 97 12.33 0.41 43.27
N THR A 98 13.06 -0.64 42.85
CA THR A 98 13.13 -1.99 43.43
C THR A 98 13.84 -2.06 44.79
N ALA A 99 13.32 -2.90 45.72
CA ALA A 99 14.06 -4.03 46.30
C ALA A 99 13.16 -4.95 47.18
N GLN A 100 13.63 -6.19 47.39
CA GLN A 100 13.09 -7.23 48.29
C GLN A 100 13.12 -6.76 49.78
N LYS A 101 12.49 -7.39 50.80
CA LYS A 101 12.17 -8.83 51.03
C LYS A 101 11.28 -9.02 52.30
N ASP A 102 10.92 -10.28 52.58
CA ASP A 102 10.60 -10.89 53.91
C ASP A 102 9.23 -10.72 54.61
N GLU A 103 8.37 -11.72 54.35
CA GLU A 103 7.62 -12.59 55.30
C GLU A 103 6.80 -12.06 56.49
N ALA A 104 5.50 -12.37 56.47
CA ALA A 104 4.74 -12.92 57.61
C ALA A 104 3.61 -13.85 57.11
N ILE A 105 3.16 -14.84 57.91
CA ILE A 105 2.33 -15.99 57.46
C ILE A 105 1.12 -16.24 58.37
N LYS A 106 -0.06 -16.53 57.76
CA LYS A 106 -1.17 -17.45 58.17
C LYS A 106 -2.52 -16.99 57.58
N ALA A 107 -3.49 -17.83 57.21
CA ALA A 107 -3.61 -19.29 57.04
C ALA A 107 -4.64 -19.53 55.87
N GLU A 108 -5.08 -20.72 55.44
CA GLU A 108 -5.05 -22.08 55.99
C GLU A 108 -5.20 -23.17 54.88
N THR A 109 -4.91 -24.43 55.23
CA THR A 109 -4.94 -25.71 54.47
C THR A 109 -6.27 -26.04 53.73
N THR A 110 -6.37 -26.92 52.68
CA THR A 110 -5.48 -27.99 52.13
C THR A 110 -5.76 -28.27 50.63
N ASN A 111 -4.80 -28.88 49.91
CA ASN A 111 -4.96 -29.44 48.55
C ASN A 111 -5.50 -30.88 48.55
N ASN A 112 -6.10 -31.35 47.43
CA ASN A 112 -5.37 -32.20 46.46
C ASN A 112 -6.17 -32.58 45.20
N GLN A 113 -5.45 -32.85 44.11
CA GLN A 113 -5.96 -33.59 42.94
C GLN A 113 -5.96 -35.11 43.21
N ASP A 114 -6.81 -35.84 42.51
CA ASP A 114 -6.85 -37.30 42.52
C ASP A 114 -5.98 -37.90 41.39
N THR A 115 -5.58 -39.17 41.50
CA THR A 115 -4.76 -39.86 40.49
C THR A 115 -4.93 -41.38 40.53
N THR A 116 -4.34 -42.06 39.53
CA THR A 116 -4.20 -43.53 39.39
C THR A 116 -5.44 -44.35 38.99
N SER A 117 -5.14 -45.45 38.30
CA SER A 117 -6.05 -46.39 37.66
C SER A 117 -5.78 -47.81 38.15
N THR A 118 -6.75 -48.73 38.04
CA THR A 118 -6.51 -50.16 38.38
C THR A 118 -7.45 -51.17 37.69
N THR A 119 -6.84 -52.17 37.06
CA THR A 119 -7.24 -53.60 36.96
C THR A 119 -8.56 -54.07 36.28
N ALA A 120 -8.39 -54.78 35.16
CA ALA A 120 -8.50 -56.25 35.02
C ALA A 120 -9.73 -56.97 34.38
N VAL A 121 -9.41 -57.71 33.30
CA VAL A 121 -9.75 -59.13 33.00
C VAL A 121 -11.21 -59.58 32.74
N ALA A 122 -11.48 -59.92 31.47
CA ALA A 122 -12.09 -61.18 30.97
C ALA A 122 -11.91 -61.20 29.43
N GLU A 123 -11.06 -62.05 28.83
CA GLU A 123 -11.20 -63.49 28.54
C GLU A 123 -12.27 -63.90 27.49
N THR A 124 -11.76 -64.32 26.32
CA THR A 124 -12.28 -65.42 25.43
C THR A 124 -13.58 -65.24 24.62
N LYS A 125 -13.84 -65.98 23.51
CA LYS A 125 -12.99 -66.53 22.40
C LYS A 125 -13.92 -67.26 21.38
N THR A 126 -13.72 -67.08 20.06
CA THR A 126 -14.23 -67.98 18.96
C THR A 126 -15.78 -68.08 18.80
N ALA A 127 -16.40 -68.54 17.69
CA ALA A 127 -15.91 -69.06 16.40
C ALA A 127 -16.99 -69.09 15.27
N VAL A 128 -16.56 -68.80 14.02
CA VAL A 128 -16.77 -69.61 12.77
C VAL A 128 -18.12 -69.63 11.99
N ASN A 129 -17.99 -69.25 10.70
CA ASN A 129 -18.64 -69.71 9.44
C ASN A 129 -19.92 -69.10 8.83
N THR A 130 -19.78 -68.81 7.52
CA THR A 130 -20.76 -68.85 6.38
C THR A 130 -22.00 -67.94 6.45
N SER A 131 -22.41 -67.25 5.37
CA SER A 131 -22.28 -67.58 3.94
C SER A 131 -22.33 -66.37 2.98
N GLU A 132 -21.76 -66.56 1.78
CA GLU A 132 -22.18 -66.01 0.47
C GLU A 132 -22.17 -64.49 0.16
N SER A 133 -21.99 -64.26 -1.14
CA SER A 133 -21.91 -63.03 -1.94
C SER A 133 -23.23 -62.21 -1.95
N GLU A 134 -23.33 -60.97 -2.43
CA GLU A 134 -22.72 -60.34 -3.63
C GLU A 134 -22.30 -58.86 -3.47
N SER A 135 -21.88 -58.25 -4.59
CA SER A 135 -21.33 -56.91 -4.80
C SER A 135 -22.22 -55.72 -4.40
N GLY A 136 -21.60 -54.60 -4.03
CA GLY A 136 -22.14 -53.27 -4.34
C GLY A 136 -21.68 -52.12 -3.45
N SER A 137 -21.00 -51.13 -4.05
CA SER A 137 -20.90 -49.71 -3.65
C SER A 137 -20.66 -49.34 -2.17
N ASN A 138 -19.47 -48.82 -1.88
CA ASN A 138 -19.17 -47.66 -1.02
C ASN A 138 -17.74 -47.19 -1.39
N ASN A 139 -17.43 -45.90 -1.57
CA ASN A 139 -17.55 -44.71 -0.69
C ASN A 139 -16.39 -44.61 0.32
N GLU A 140 -15.99 -43.36 0.64
CA GLU A 140 -14.88 -42.98 1.55
C GLU A 140 -13.44 -43.37 1.09
N GLN A 141 -12.34 -42.85 1.67
CA GLN A 141 -11.97 -41.49 2.14
C GLN A 141 -10.42 -41.50 2.38
N TRP A 142 -9.80 -40.33 2.51
CA TRP A 142 -8.35 -40.08 2.61
C TRP A 142 -7.46 -41.08 3.37
N ALA A 143 -6.30 -41.41 2.79
CA ALA A 143 -5.05 -41.70 3.51
C ALA A 143 -3.81 -41.43 2.63
N GLU A 144 -2.79 -40.74 3.15
CA GLU A 144 -1.49 -40.57 2.49
C GLU A 144 -0.54 -41.75 2.78
N THR A 145 0.30 -42.14 1.82
CA THR A 145 1.78 -42.14 2.01
C THR A 145 2.52 -42.36 0.69
N ALA A 146 3.73 -41.81 0.57
CA ALA A 146 4.52 -41.81 -0.66
C ALA A 146 5.64 -42.86 -0.68
N THR A 147 6.00 -43.33 -1.88
CA THR A 147 7.32 -43.89 -2.18
C THR A 147 7.70 -43.61 -3.63
N ASP A 148 8.95 -43.21 -3.85
CA ASP A 148 9.49 -42.77 -5.15
C ASP A 148 9.88 -43.93 -6.08
N ASN A 149 9.75 -43.74 -7.41
CA ASN A 149 10.82 -43.97 -8.40
C ASN A 149 10.40 -43.75 -9.88
N ALA A 150 10.85 -42.62 -10.44
CA ALA A 150 11.39 -42.45 -11.81
C ALA A 150 10.65 -42.95 -13.09
N LYS A 151 9.98 -41.99 -13.77
CA LYS A 151 10.06 -41.63 -15.21
C LYS A 151 9.33 -42.43 -16.33
N VAL A 152 8.57 -41.65 -17.14
CA VAL A 152 8.45 -41.69 -18.64
C VAL A 152 7.69 -42.92 -19.18
N ASN A 153 6.54 -42.85 -19.89
CA ASN A 153 5.83 -41.83 -20.72
C ASN A 153 4.31 -42.18 -20.69
N ASP A 154 3.31 -41.41 -21.15
CA ASP A 154 3.10 -39.97 -21.49
C ASP A 154 1.56 -39.73 -21.61
N GLU A 155 1.12 -38.48 -21.81
CA GLU A 155 -0.23 -37.99 -22.14
C GLU A 155 -1.32 -37.98 -21.03
N SER A 156 -2.17 -36.93 -21.09
CA SER A 156 -3.38 -36.67 -20.29
C SER A 156 -3.25 -36.36 -18.78
N SER A 157 -2.78 -35.15 -18.45
CA SER A 157 -3.29 -34.41 -17.28
C SER A 157 -3.16 -32.89 -17.50
N GLN A 158 -4.21 -32.13 -17.19
CA GLN A 158 -4.10 -30.66 -17.13
C GLN A 158 -3.37 -30.27 -15.85
N LYS A 159 -2.26 -29.54 -15.98
CA LYS A 159 -1.63 -28.88 -14.83
C LYS A 159 -2.51 -27.71 -14.40
N GLN A 160 -3.19 -27.85 -13.26
CA GLN A 160 -3.67 -26.69 -12.53
C GLN A 160 -2.44 -25.94 -11.97
N SER A 161 -2.22 -24.72 -12.41
CA SER A 161 -1.05 -23.91 -12.04
C SER A 161 -1.28 -23.18 -10.73
N THR A 162 -0.29 -23.22 -9.84
CA THR A 162 -0.18 -22.27 -8.73
C THR A 162 -0.05 -20.85 -9.28
N PRO A 163 -0.62 -19.82 -8.62
CA PRO A 163 -0.48 -18.46 -9.08
C PRO A 163 0.97 -18.00 -9.19
N PHE A 164 1.28 -17.23 -10.23
CA PHE A 164 2.59 -16.61 -10.40
C PHE A 164 2.46 -15.25 -11.11
N VAL A 165 3.39 -14.37 -10.77
CA VAL A 165 3.51 -13.03 -11.36
C VAL A 165 4.40 -13.11 -12.59
N GLU A 166 3.94 -12.57 -13.72
CA GLU A 166 4.72 -12.37 -14.93
C GLU A 166 4.75 -10.91 -15.37
N LYS A 167 5.82 -10.54 -16.09
CA LYS A 167 5.98 -9.23 -16.73
C LYS A 167 5.65 -9.38 -18.21
N LEU A 168 4.63 -8.65 -18.68
CA LEU A 168 4.27 -8.59 -20.08
C LEU A 168 4.97 -7.39 -20.76
N ASP A 169 5.86 -7.76 -21.69
CA ASP A 169 6.48 -7.02 -22.79
C ASP A 169 7.14 -5.64 -22.53
N ASP A 170 8.46 -5.59 -22.77
CA ASP A 170 9.28 -4.36 -22.80
C ASP A 170 9.01 -3.47 -24.04
N SER A 171 8.24 -3.95 -25.04
CA SER A 171 7.95 -3.19 -26.27
C SER A 171 6.76 -2.21 -26.13
N VAL A 172 6.04 -2.28 -25.01
CA VAL A 172 4.93 -1.39 -24.66
C VAL A 172 5.45 0.00 -24.29
N SER A 173 5.52 0.86 -25.32
CA SER A 173 5.99 2.26 -25.30
C SER A 173 7.49 2.48 -25.03
N LYS A 174 8.05 3.45 -25.76
CA LYS A 174 9.36 4.05 -25.47
C LYS A 174 9.28 5.46 -24.88
N ASP A 175 8.09 6.06 -24.96
CA ASP A 175 7.88 7.50 -24.85
C ASP A 175 6.90 7.84 -23.71
N LEU A 176 6.54 6.86 -22.86
CA LEU A 176 5.71 6.97 -21.66
C LEU A 176 6.46 6.44 -20.42
N ASN A 177 5.92 6.69 -19.21
CA ASN A 177 6.56 6.23 -17.97
C ASN A 177 6.26 4.75 -17.68
N SER A 178 5.10 4.24 -18.10
CA SER A 178 4.75 2.81 -18.08
C SER A 178 5.73 1.98 -18.93
N LYS A 179 6.33 0.94 -18.32
CA LYS A 179 7.35 0.07 -18.97
C LYS A 179 7.22 -1.42 -18.65
N THR A 180 6.26 -1.82 -17.83
CA THR A 180 6.01 -3.21 -17.49
C THR A 180 4.56 -3.36 -17.10
N THR A 181 3.79 -4.10 -17.90
CA THR A 181 2.49 -4.60 -17.45
C THR A 181 2.75 -5.80 -16.53
N VAL A 182 2.28 -5.75 -15.28
CA VAL A 182 2.42 -6.86 -14.34
C VAL A 182 1.11 -7.64 -14.29
N VAL A 183 1.20 -8.97 -14.40
CA VAL A 183 0.05 -9.88 -14.42
C VAL A 183 0.25 -11.01 -13.43
N THR A 184 -0.78 -11.32 -12.64
CA THR A 184 -0.87 -12.55 -11.84
C THR A 184 -1.82 -13.53 -12.54
N LYS A 185 -1.31 -14.71 -12.91
CA LYS A 185 -2.15 -15.80 -13.43
C LYS A 185 -2.78 -16.57 -12.27
N ASN A 186 -4.09 -16.81 -12.32
CA ASN A 186 -4.86 -17.36 -11.20
C ASN A 186 -5.26 -18.82 -11.41
N ALA A 187 -5.53 -19.53 -10.32
CA ALA A 187 -5.82 -20.97 -10.33
C ALA A 187 -7.24 -21.33 -10.81
N ASP A 188 -8.10 -20.32 -10.99
CA ASP A 188 -9.47 -20.39 -11.54
C ASP A 188 -9.52 -20.21 -13.08
N GLY A 189 -8.40 -19.84 -13.70
CA GLY A 189 -8.28 -19.56 -15.13
C GLY A 189 -8.28 -18.06 -15.50
N THR A 190 -8.42 -17.14 -14.54
CA THR A 190 -8.28 -15.69 -14.78
C THR A 190 -6.82 -15.22 -14.79
N SER A 191 -6.62 -13.96 -15.18
CA SER A 191 -5.34 -13.27 -15.05
C SER A 191 -5.55 -11.82 -14.60
N THR A 192 -5.25 -11.54 -13.34
CA THR A 192 -5.32 -10.20 -12.74
C THR A 192 -4.20 -9.34 -13.30
N THR A 193 -4.53 -8.16 -13.82
CA THR A 193 -3.54 -7.18 -14.29
C THR A 193 -3.40 -6.04 -13.28
N ASN A 194 -2.19 -5.70 -12.89
CA ASN A 194 -1.95 -4.62 -11.93
C ASN A 194 -2.04 -3.25 -12.63
N MET A 195 -2.87 -2.35 -12.11
CA MET A 195 -2.83 -0.92 -12.40
C MET A 195 -1.74 -0.27 -11.53
N THR A 196 -0.69 0.22 -12.16
CA THR A 196 0.53 0.66 -11.46
C THR A 196 0.63 2.18 -11.29
N TYR A 197 1.55 2.64 -10.43
CA TYR A 197 1.91 4.06 -10.29
C TYR A 197 2.17 4.72 -11.64
N ALA A 198 2.93 4.07 -12.54
CA ALA A 198 3.24 4.60 -13.86
C ALA A 198 2.00 4.78 -14.74
N ASN A 199 1.03 3.85 -14.67
CA ASN A 199 -0.23 3.94 -15.42
C ASN A 199 -1.02 5.22 -15.05
N LEU A 200 -1.20 5.50 -13.76
CA LEU A 200 -1.84 6.74 -13.29
C LEU A 200 -0.96 7.98 -13.44
N LYS A 201 0.37 7.83 -13.42
CA LYS A 201 1.29 8.95 -13.67
C LYS A 201 1.19 9.48 -15.10
N ASP A 202 1.01 8.58 -16.08
CA ASP A 202 0.76 8.94 -17.47
C ASP A 202 -0.63 9.60 -17.67
N VAL A 203 -1.66 9.22 -16.89
CA VAL A 203 -2.94 9.96 -16.84
C VAL A 203 -2.71 11.40 -16.34
N ALA A 204 -1.92 11.58 -15.28
CA ALA A 204 -1.58 12.90 -14.75
C ALA A 204 -0.78 13.76 -15.74
N ASP A 205 0.15 13.17 -16.51
CA ASP A 205 0.90 13.88 -17.55
C ASP A 205 0.04 14.21 -18.77
N ASN A 206 -0.93 13.36 -19.14
CA ASN A 206 -1.88 13.64 -20.20
C ASN A 206 -2.80 14.82 -19.87
N ILE A 207 -3.26 14.94 -18.63
CA ILE A 207 -3.98 16.14 -18.13
C ILE A 207 -3.05 17.36 -18.18
N ALA A 208 -1.85 17.26 -17.60
CA ALA A 208 -0.90 18.39 -17.50
C ALA A 208 -0.42 18.93 -18.86
N SER A 209 -0.38 18.07 -19.88
CA SER A 209 0.00 18.42 -21.25
C SER A 209 -1.17 18.74 -22.18
N LEU A 210 -2.42 18.53 -21.73
CA LEU A 210 -3.64 18.58 -22.55
C LEU A 210 -3.50 17.73 -23.83
N ASN A 211 -3.11 16.46 -23.66
CA ASN A 211 -2.83 15.55 -24.77
C ASN A 211 -4.09 15.33 -25.65
N PRO A 212 -4.11 15.78 -26.92
CA PRO A 212 -5.30 15.77 -27.78
C PRO A 212 -5.71 14.39 -28.29
N ASP A 213 -4.96 13.33 -27.97
CA ASP A 213 -5.40 11.96 -28.22
C ASP A 213 -6.20 11.37 -27.05
N THR A 214 -6.23 12.03 -25.88
CA THR A 214 -6.99 11.59 -24.68
C THR A 214 -7.87 12.67 -24.05
N SER A 215 -7.61 13.95 -24.29
CA SER A 215 -8.36 15.05 -23.66
C SER A 215 -9.83 15.05 -24.10
N VAL A 216 -10.77 15.13 -23.14
CA VAL A 216 -12.19 15.38 -23.41
C VAL A 216 -12.35 16.63 -24.29
N PRO A 217 -13.15 16.60 -25.37
CA PRO A 217 -13.35 17.77 -26.23
C PRO A 217 -13.87 18.97 -25.43
N TYR A 218 -13.41 20.17 -25.79
CA TYR A 218 -13.98 21.39 -25.21
C TYR A 218 -15.44 21.55 -25.64
N PHE A 219 -16.32 21.84 -24.69
CA PHE A 219 -17.75 22.03 -24.92
C PHE A 219 -18.14 23.50 -24.74
N ASN A 220 -19.11 23.98 -25.52
CA ASN A 220 -19.60 25.35 -25.38
C ASN A 220 -20.58 25.43 -24.20
N ALA A 221 -20.13 26.02 -23.10
CA ALA A 221 -20.83 25.98 -21.83
C ALA A 221 -22.18 26.71 -21.85
N ASP A 222 -22.27 27.84 -22.57
CA ASP A 222 -23.51 28.61 -22.77
C ASP A 222 -24.62 27.78 -23.45
N ALA A 223 -24.26 26.71 -24.16
CA ALA A 223 -25.21 25.84 -24.84
C ALA A 223 -25.69 24.64 -23.99
N ILE A 224 -25.07 24.40 -22.81
CA ILE A 224 -25.33 23.23 -21.96
C ILE A 224 -26.59 23.41 -21.11
N LYS A 225 -27.64 22.69 -21.47
CA LYS A 225 -28.95 22.75 -20.81
C LYS A 225 -29.10 21.62 -19.77
N ASN A 226 -29.84 21.90 -18.70
CA ASN A 226 -30.35 20.86 -17.81
C ASN A 226 -31.29 19.95 -18.62
N LEU A 227 -31.29 18.65 -18.32
CA LEU A 227 -32.17 17.69 -18.99
C LEU A 227 -33.64 17.98 -18.63
N PRO A 228 -34.52 18.39 -19.56
CA PRO A 228 -35.88 18.84 -19.20
C PRO A 228 -36.75 17.74 -18.56
N ALA A 229 -36.40 16.47 -18.77
CA ALA A 229 -37.02 15.31 -18.13
C ALA A 229 -36.74 15.20 -16.62
N MET A 230 -35.86 16.04 -16.06
CA MET A 230 -35.48 16.03 -14.65
C MET A 230 -36.14 17.12 -13.80
N THR A 231 -36.98 17.97 -14.40
CA THR A 231 -38.04 18.70 -13.68
C THR A 231 -39.16 17.69 -13.38
N THR A 232 -38.98 16.87 -12.35
CA THR A 232 -39.75 15.64 -12.12
C THR A 232 -40.06 15.44 -10.63
N ALA A 233 -40.94 14.49 -10.32
CA ALA A 233 -41.22 14.12 -8.93
C ALA A 233 -40.03 13.37 -8.31
N ASP A 234 -39.50 13.91 -7.20
CA ASP A 234 -38.49 13.27 -6.35
C ASP A 234 -39.02 11.96 -5.73
N ALA A 235 -38.14 10.96 -5.61
CA ALA A 235 -38.39 9.64 -5.05
C ALA A 235 -38.64 9.66 -3.54
N GLN A 236 -37.97 10.54 -2.79
CA GLN A 236 -38.09 10.60 -1.32
C GLN A 236 -39.33 11.38 -0.87
N THR A 237 -39.62 12.53 -1.51
CA THR A 237 -40.69 13.47 -1.10
C THR A 237 -41.92 13.46 -1.99
N GLY A 238 -41.86 12.88 -3.19
CA GLY A 238 -42.92 12.94 -4.20
C GLY A 238 -43.18 14.33 -4.78
N GLN A 239 -42.36 15.33 -4.46
CA GLN A 239 -42.54 16.72 -4.93
C GLN A 239 -41.83 16.94 -6.26
N ILE A 240 -42.42 17.75 -7.14
CA ILE A 240 -41.76 18.15 -8.39
C ILE A 240 -40.62 19.11 -8.06
N GLN A 241 -39.40 18.71 -8.42
CA GLN A 241 -38.15 19.43 -8.23
C GLN A 241 -37.33 19.41 -9.52
N ASP A 242 -36.37 20.31 -9.66
CA ASP A 242 -35.30 20.20 -10.66
C ASP A 242 -34.18 19.32 -10.08
N LEU A 243 -34.14 18.05 -10.47
CA LEU A 243 -33.14 17.09 -9.98
C LEU A 243 -31.79 17.25 -10.69
N ASP A 244 -30.72 16.83 -10.02
CA ASP A 244 -29.47 16.45 -10.68
C ASP A 244 -29.67 15.08 -11.37
N VAL A 245 -29.00 14.85 -12.50
CA VAL A 245 -28.84 13.51 -13.09
C VAL A 245 -27.38 13.28 -13.45
N TRP A 246 -26.81 12.14 -13.02
CA TRP A 246 -25.39 11.86 -13.16
C TRP A 246 -25.12 10.50 -13.83
N ASP A 247 -24.55 9.55 -13.09
CA ASP A 247 -24.19 8.21 -13.55
C ASP A 247 -25.36 7.57 -14.29
N SER A 248 -25.10 7.10 -15.50
CA SER A 248 -26.14 6.59 -16.39
C SER A 248 -25.62 5.47 -17.27
N TRP A 249 -26.53 4.59 -17.65
CA TRP A 249 -26.26 3.42 -18.49
C TRP A 249 -27.49 3.12 -19.36
N ALA A 250 -27.25 2.78 -20.62
CA ALA A 250 -28.30 2.28 -21.48
C ALA A 250 -28.77 0.88 -21.07
N LEU A 251 -30.00 0.54 -21.44
CA LEU A 251 -30.39 -0.84 -21.64
C LEU A 251 -29.60 -1.39 -22.84
N GLN A 252 -28.81 -2.45 -22.64
CA GLN A 252 -27.90 -2.98 -23.65
C GLN A 252 -28.18 -4.46 -23.97
N ASP A 253 -27.81 -4.91 -25.17
CA ASP A 253 -27.65 -6.33 -25.46
C ASP A 253 -26.37 -6.84 -24.79
N ALA A 254 -26.49 -7.77 -23.83
CA ALA A 254 -25.35 -8.25 -23.05
C ALA A 254 -24.26 -8.97 -23.88
N LYS A 255 -24.52 -9.38 -25.13
CA LYS A 255 -23.56 -10.13 -25.98
C LYS A 255 -22.65 -9.20 -26.78
N THR A 256 -23.14 -8.00 -27.09
CA THR A 256 -22.48 -7.01 -27.95
C THR A 256 -22.14 -5.72 -27.21
N GLY A 257 -22.83 -5.40 -26.12
CA GLY A 257 -22.78 -4.09 -25.44
C GLY A 257 -23.54 -2.98 -26.15
N ALA A 258 -24.19 -3.24 -27.28
CA ALA A 258 -24.92 -2.23 -28.04
C ALA A 258 -26.24 -1.86 -27.35
N VAL A 259 -26.66 -0.59 -27.49
CA VAL A 259 -27.95 -0.10 -26.97
C VAL A 259 -29.10 -0.90 -27.57
N ALA A 260 -29.99 -1.43 -26.72
CA ALA A 260 -31.12 -2.23 -27.15
C ALA A 260 -32.25 -1.37 -27.70
N ASN A 261 -32.86 -1.82 -28.80
CA ASN A 261 -34.11 -1.26 -29.31
C ASN A 261 -35.30 -1.94 -28.62
N TYR A 262 -35.74 -1.39 -27.49
CA TYR A 262 -36.84 -1.94 -26.73
C TYR A 262 -38.17 -1.39 -27.26
N HIS A 263 -38.81 -2.15 -28.15
CA HIS A 263 -40.11 -1.82 -28.78
C HIS A 263 -40.17 -0.41 -29.42
N GLY A 264 -39.08 0.03 -30.04
CA GLY A 264 -38.98 1.36 -30.66
C GLY A 264 -38.47 2.47 -29.73
N TYR A 265 -38.04 2.13 -28.52
CA TYR A 265 -37.43 3.04 -27.55
C TYR A 265 -35.95 2.77 -27.33
N ASN A 266 -35.21 3.85 -27.06
CA ASN A 266 -33.95 3.84 -26.34
C ASN A 266 -34.27 4.07 -24.85
N ILE A 267 -33.69 3.27 -23.96
CA ILE A 267 -33.90 3.31 -22.51
C ILE A 267 -32.56 3.54 -21.82
N VAL A 268 -32.53 4.50 -20.90
CA VAL A 268 -31.37 4.82 -20.07
C VAL A 268 -31.81 4.85 -18.62
N PHE A 269 -31.13 4.10 -17.78
CA PHE A 269 -31.23 4.22 -16.33
C PHE A 269 -30.19 5.25 -15.87
N ALA A 270 -30.55 6.07 -14.90
CA ALA A 270 -29.64 7.06 -14.36
C ALA A 270 -29.86 7.27 -12.86
N LEU A 271 -28.78 7.61 -12.15
CA LEU A 271 -28.87 8.15 -10.80
C LEU A 271 -29.33 9.60 -10.84
N ALA A 272 -30.32 9.92 -10.03
CA ALA A 272 -30.83 11.26 -9.84
C ALA A 272 -31.30 11.50 -8.40
N GLY A 273 -31.43 12.79 -8.05
CA GLY A 273 -31.84 13.26 -6.73
C GLY A 273 -31.79 14.79 -6.64
N TYR A 274 -32.35 15.36 -5.59
CA TYR A 274 -32.45 16.80 -5.41
C TYR A 274 -31.09 17.43 -5.05
N PRO A 275 -30.59 18.47 -5.76
CA PRO A 275 -29.23 19.01 -5.58
C PRO A 275 -28.90 19.62 -4.19
N LYS A 276 -29.84 19.56 -3.23
CA LYS A 276 -29.76 20.21 -1.91
C LYS A 276 -29.88 19.22 -0.75
N GLU A 277 -29.99 17.92 -1.05
CA GLU A 277 -30.08 16.83 -0.07
C GLU A 277 -29.00 15.78 -0.41
N ASP A 278 -27.86 15.80 0.30
CA ASP A 278 -26.65 15.04 -0.10
C ASP A 278 -26.84 13.51 -0.25
N ASN A 279 -27.88 12.97 0.38
CA ASN A 279 -28.22 11.54 0.38
C ASN A 279 -29.41 11.15 -0.52
N ASP A 280 -29.93 12.07 -1.32
CA ASP A 280 -30.94 11.77 -2.35
C ASP A 280 -30.29 11.11 -3.57
N GLN A 281 -30.31 9.78 -3.65
CA GLN A 281 -29.58 9.00 -4.67
C GLN A 281 -30.37 7.74 -5.05
N HIS A 282 -31.20 7.88 -6.10
CA HIS A 282 -32.13 6.85 -6.56
C HIS A 282 -32.07 6.64 -8.08
N ILE A 283 -32.40 5.43 -8.55
CA ILE A 283 -32.39 5.09 -9.98
C ILE A 283 -33.72 5.49 -10.62
N TYR A 284 -33.65 6.35 -11.63
CA TYR A 284 -34.76 6.70 -12.51
C TYR A 284 -34.61 6.00 -13.86
N MET A 285 -35.74 5.74 -14.53
CA MET A 285 -35.73 5.29 -15.92
C MET A 285 -36.12 6.42 -16.85
N LEU A 286 -35.22 6.76 -17.77
CA LEU A 286 -35.42 7.73 -18.83
C LEU A 286 -35.56 7.01 -20.18
N TYR A 287 -36.31 7.60 -21.10
CA TYR A 287 -36.51 7.02 -22.42
C TYR A 287 -36.73 8.07 -23.51
N THR A 288 -36.39 7.69 -24.74
CA THR A 288 -36.69 8.43 -25.97
C THR A 288 -36.94 7.43 -27.11
N LYS A 289 -37.38 7.87 -28.29
CA LYS A 289 -37.53 6.94 -29.43
C LYS A 289 -36.15 6.46 -29.90
N TYR A 290 -36.07 5.20 -30.35
CA TYR A 290 -34.80 4.60 -30.71
C TYR A 290 -34.13 5.35 -31.88
N GLY A 291 -32.91 5.83 -31.66
CA GLY A 291 -32.16 6.68 -32.61
C GLY A 291 -32.49 8.18 -32.56
N ASP A 292 -33.36 8.63 -31.65
CA ASP A 292 -33.57 10.06 -31.38
C ASP A 292 -32.43 10.62 -30.50
N THR A 293 -31.99 11.83 -30.81
CA THR A 293 -30.87 12.54 -30.17
C THR A 293 -31.26 13.93 -29.65
N ALA A 294 -32.54 14.33 -29.77
CA ALA A 294 -33.00 15.63 -29.29
C ALA A 294 -33.18 15.62 -27.75
N LEU A 295 -32.42 16.48 -27.05
CA LEU A 295 -32.43 16.59 -25.59
C LEU A 295 -33.85 16.76 -24.99
N ASN A 296 -34.72 17.50 -25.69
CA ASN A 296 -36.09 17.79 -25.25
C ASN A 296 -37.08 16.61 -25.47
N ASN A 297 -36.68 15.56 -26.20
CA ASN A 297 -37.53 14.41 -26.48
C ASN A 297 -37.36 13.28 -25.44
N TRP A 298 -36.36 13.39 -24.56
CA TRP A 298 -36.25 12.54 -23.39
C TRP A 298 -37.47 12.70 -22.47
N LYS A 299 -38.03 11.57 -22.07
CA LYS A 299 -39.05 11.43 -21.04
C LYS A 299 -38.48 10.73 -19.82
N ASN A 300 -39.13 10.91 -18.69
CA ASN A 300 -38.82 10.25 -17.42
C ASN A 300 -40.04 9.42 -17.00
N ALA A 301 -39.81 8.14 -16.68
CA ALA A 301 -40.84 7.20 -16.21
C ALA A 301 -40.96 7.15 -14.68
N GLY A 302 -40.21 7.99 -13.96
CA GLY A 302 -40.11 8.01 -12.51
C GLY A 302 -39.00 7.13 -11.94
N PRO A 303 -38.89 7.08 -10.60
CA PRO A 303 -37.94 6.21 -9.91
C PRO A 303 -38.35 4.74 -10.08
N VAL A 304 -37.39 3.88 -10.43
CA VAL A 304 -37.62 2.45 -10.76
C VAL A 304 -38.25 1.69 -9.60
N PHE A 305 -37.91 2.06 -8.36
CA PHE A 305 -38.39 1.41 -7.13
C PHE A 305 -39.59 2.11 -6.50
N GLY A 306 -40.12 3.17 -7.14
CA GLY A 306 -41.26 3.95 -6.66
C GLY A 306 -40.89 5.12 -5.74
N PHE A 307 -41.92 5.72 -5.15
CA PHE A 307 -41.84 6.86 -4.23
C PHE A 307 -41.80 6.42 -2.76
N ASP A 308 -41.76 7.38 -1.83
CA ASP A 308 -41.55 7.18 -0.38
C ASP A 308 -40.19 6.52 -0.07
N ALA A 309 -39.18 6.78 -0.90
CA ALA A 309 -37.82 6.27 -0.73
C ALA A 309 -37.16 6.84 0.54
N LYS A 310 -36.30 6.04 1.21
CA LYS A 310 -35.70 6.44 2.49
C LYS A 310 -34.30 7.02 2.30
N TRP A 311 -34.02 8.12 2.99
CA TRP A 311 -32.70 8.72 3.15
C TRP A 311 -31.57 7.72 3.51
N ASN A 312 -31.90 6.62 4.20
CA ASN A 312 -30.93 5.59 4.58
C ASN A 312 -30.82 4.39 3.60
N GLU A 313 -31.57 4.35 2.51
CA GLU A 313 -31.67 3.23 1.56
C GLU A 313 -31.55 3.73 0.11
N GLN A 314 -30.31 3.86 -0.36
CA GLN A 314 -29.97 4.40 -1.68
C GLN A 314 -29.87 3.31 -2.75
N GLN A 315 -29.98 3.72 -4.01
CA GLN A 315 -29.67 2.88 -5.16
C GLN A 315 -28.60 3.58 -6.00
N TRP A 316 -27.48 2.89 -6.20
CA TRP A 316 -26.29 3.35 -6.90
C TRP A 316 -26.08 2.54 -8.19
N SER A 317 -25.07 2.92 -8.98
CA SER A 317 -24.88 2.56 -10.39
C SER A 317 -24.77 1.07 -10.71
N GLY A 318 -24.91 0.73 -12.00
CA GLY A 318 -24.85 -0.63 -12.52
C GLY A 318 -25.11 -0.71 -14.04
N SER A 319 -25.91 -1.68 -14.48
CA SER A 319 -26.22 -1.96 -15.90
C SER A 319 -27.60 -2.61 -16.08
N ALA A 320 -28.10 -2.68 -17.32
CA ALA A 320 -29.37 -3.37 -17.61
C ALA A 320 -29.33 -4.12 -18.95
N THR A 321 -29.96 -5.30 -19.01
CA THR A 321 -30.13 -6.10 -20.25
C THR A 321 -31.57 -6.55 -20.43
N VAL A 322 -31.99 -6.76 -21.67
CA VAL A 322 -33.23 -7.48 -21.98
C VAL A 322 -33.02 -8.98 -21.73
N ASN A 323 -34.07 -9.67 -21.25
CA ASN A 323 -34.11 -11.12 -21.08
C ASN A 323 -34.89 -11.82 -22.21
N ASP A 324 -34.72 -13.13 -22.33
CA ASP A 324 -35.36 -13.97 -23.36
C ASP A 324 -36.92 -13.95 -23.30
N ASP A 325 -37.51 -13.47 -22.20
CA ASP A 325 -38.95 -13.32 -21.99
C ASP A 325 -39.47 -11.87 -22.13
N ASP A 326 -38.64 -10.97 -22.67
CA ASP A 326 -38.92 -9.54 -22.89
C ASP A 326 -38.99 -8.67 -21.60
N SER A 327 -38.71 -9.25 -20.43
CA SER A 327 -38.44 -8.46 -19.21
C SER A 327 -37.06 -7.79 -19.27
N ILE A 328 -36.86 -6.73 -18.46
CA ILE A 328 -35.56 -6.09 -18.30
C ILE A 328 -34.92 -6.57 -16.99
N GLN A 329 -33.74 -7.16 -17.05
CA GLN A 329 -32.93 -7.41 -15.86
C GLN A 329 -32.05 -6.21 -15.56
N LEU A 330 -32.33 -5.53 -14.45
CA LEU A 330 -31.50 -4.48 -13.88
C LEU A 330 -30.48 -5.11 -12.91
N PHE A 331 -29.23 -4.70 -13.03
CA PHE A 331 -28.18 -4.92 -12.04
C PHE A 331 -27.75 -3.57 -11.50
N TYR A 332 -27.66 -3.44 -10.19
CA TYR A 332 -27.43 -2.15 -9.53
C TYR A 332 -26.77 -2.33 -8.18
N THR A 333 -26.41 -1.24 -7.52
CA THR A 333 -25.76 -1.25 -6.21
C THR A 333 -26.75 -0.82 -5.13
N LYS A 334 -26.98 -1.63 -4.09
CA LYS A 334 -27.94 -1.32 -3.00
C LYS A 334 -27.19 -0.86 -1.76
N THR A 335 -27.29 0.43 -1.42
CA THR A 335 -26.40 1.10 -0.45
C THR A 335 -27.14 1.59 0.79
N ASP A 336 -26.77 1.11 1.99
CA ASP A 336 -27.36 1.59 3.25
C ASP A 336 -26.49 2.70 3.90
N GLN A 337 -27.10 3.80 4.30
CA GLN A 337 -26.44 4.93 4.98
C GLN A 337 -26.63 4.88 6.51
N PRO A 338 -25.74 5.45 7.35
CA PRO A 338 -24.61 6.35 7.02
C PRO A 338 -23.24 5.66 6.86
N MET A 339 -23.20 4.32 6.81
CA MET A 339 -21.96 3.54 6.68
C MET A 339 -21.61 3.17 5.22
N THR A 340 -22.38 3.66 4.25
CA THR A 340 -22.22 3.38 2.80
C THR A 340 -22.09 1.88 2.48
N VAL A 341 -23.02 1.06 3.01
CA VAL A 341 -23.00 -0.41 2.89
C VAL A 341 -23.38 -0.85 1.47
N GLN A 342 -22.42 -0.77 0.55
CA GLN A 342 -22.56 -1.16 -0.86
C GLN A 342 -22.61 -2.69 -1.01
N ARG A 343 -23.58 -3.18 -1.80
CA ARG A 343 -23.73 -4.58 -2.19
C ARG A 343 -24.26 -4.65 -3.62
N LEU A 344 -23.83 -5.66 -4.38
CA LEU A 344 -24.38 -5.89 -5.72
C LEU A 344 -25.79 -6.48 -5.61
N ALA A 345 -26.74 -5.91 -6.33
CA ALA A 345 -28.15 -6.29 -6.32
C ALA A 345 -28.71 -6.44 -7.75
N THR A 346 -29.86 -7.09 -7.86
CA THR A 346 -30.60 -7.23 -9.12
C THR A 346 -32.08 -7.02 -8.91
N ALA A 347 -32.79 -6.65 -9.97
CA ALA A 347 -34.25 -6.64 -10.04
C ALA A 347 -34.73 -6.98 -11.46
N ASN A 348 -35.83 -7.72 -11.56
CA ASN A 348 -36.48 -8.06 -12.81
C ASN A 348 -37.70 -7.15 -13.06
N LEU A 349 -37.60 -6.29 -14.06
CA LEU A 349 -38.60 -5.27 -14.38
C LEU A 349 -39.58 -5.78 -15.43
N SER A 350 -40.85 -5.89 -15.07
CA SER A 350 -41.95 -6.07 -16.02
C SER A 350 -42.38 -4.69 -16.54
N MET A 351 -42.41 -4.52 -17.86
CA MET A 351 -42.64 -3.23 -18.50
C MET A 351 -44.09 -3.08 -18.99
N SER A 352 -44.54 -1.84 -19.17
CA SER A 352 -45.76 -1.49 -19.91
C SER A 352 -45.45 -0.35 -20.87
N TYR A 353 -45.84 -0.51 -22.13
CA TYR A 353 -45.47 0.40 -23.21
C TYR A 353 -46.56 0.47 -24.30
N ASP A 354 -46.61 1.60 -25.01
CA ASP A 354 -47.36 1.78 -26.25
C ASP A 354 -46.58 2.66 -27.25
N ASP A 355 -47.25 3.27 -28.24
CA ASP A 355 -46.59 4.16 -29.21
C ASP A 355 -46.11 5.50 -28.63
N LEU A 356 -46.57 5.88 -27.43
CA LEU A 356 -46.34 7.20 -26.81
C LEU A 356 -45.60 7.12 -25.47
N GLU A 357 -45.86 6.09 -24.65
CA GLU A 357 -45.37 5.97 -23.28
C GLU A 357 -44.69 4.62 -23.00
N LEU A 358 -43.83 4.62 -22.00
CA LEU A 358 -43.09 3.46 -21.49
C LEU A 358 -42.89 3.64 -19.99
N ASN A 359 -43.25 2.64 -19.19
CA ASN A 359 -43.23 2.68 -17.73
C ASN A 359 -42.81 1.32 -17.14
N VAL A 360 -42.18 1.33 -15.96
CA VAL A 360 -41.99 0.11 -15.15
C VAL A 360 -43.35 -0.26 -14.56
N ALA A 361 -43.93 -1.37 -15.00
CA ALA A 361 -45.24 -1.84 -14.53
C ALA A 361 -45.14 -2.62 -13.21
N LYS A 362 -44.03 -3.32 -12.99
CA LYS A 362 -43.75 -4.04 -11.75
C LYS A 362 -42.26 -4.33 -11.58
N VAL A 363 -41.74 -4.09 -10.37
CA VAL A 363 -40.46 -4.65 -9.91
C VAL A 363 -40.69 -6.05 -9.33
N ASN A 364 -39.95 -7.03 -9.80
CA ASN A 364 -39.91 -8.40 -9.29
C ASN A 364 -38.49 -8.73 -8.84
N ASN A 365 -38.34 -9.69 -7.94
CA ASN A 365 -37.03 -10.27 -7.58
C ASN A 365 -35.96 -9.21 -7.26
N ASP A 366 -36.31 -8.17 -6.49
CA ASP A 366 -35.34 -7.23 -5.92
C ASP A 366 -34.62 -7.89 -4.74
N TYR A 367 -33.34 -8.20 -4.89
CA TYR A 367 -32.48 -8.70 -3.81
C TYR A 367 -30.99 -8.46 -4.08
N VAL A 368 -30.22 -8.55 -2.99
CA VAL A 368 -28.75 -8.54 -3.01
C VAL A 368 -28.23 -9.89 -3.50
N ILE A 369 -27.37 -9.87 -4.52
CA ILE A 369 -26.76 -11.06 -5.12
C ILE A 369 -25.33 -11.31 -4.63
N PHE A 370 -24.58 -10.29 -4.19
CA PHE A 370 -23.20 -10.43 -3.74
C PHE A 370 -22.78 -9.33 -2.75
N GLU A 371 -22.05 -9.71 -1.69
CA GLU A 371 -21.62 -8.85 -0.58
C GLU A 371 -20.09 -8.90 -0.35
N GLY A 372 -19.35 -9.42 -1.32
CA GLY A 372 -17.96 -9.85 -1.19
C GLY A 372 -17.85 -11.31 -0.72
N ASP A 373 -16.76 -11.99 -1.07
CA ASP A 373 -16.44 -13.35 -0.61
C ASP A 373 -15.36 -13.37 0.50
N GLY A 374 -14.68 -12.25 0.70
CA GLY A 374 -13.61 -12.07 1.69
C GLY A 374 -12.24 -12.57 1.22
N GLU A 375 -12.20 -13.53 0.30
CA GLU A 375 -10.96 -14.10 -0.27
C GLU A 375 -10.51 -13.34 -1.53
N ASN A 376 -11.37 -13.18 -2.53
CA ASN A 376 -11.06 -12.46 -3.77
C ASN A 376 -11.43 -10.97 -3.70
N TYR A 377 -12.52 -10.64 -3.00
CA TYR A 377 -13.05 -9.29 -2.82
C TYR A 377 -13.30 -8.97 -1.35
N GLN A 378 -13.01 -7.73 -0.94
CA GLN A 378 -13.23 -7.27 0.42
C GLN A 378 -14.72 -7.33 0.79
N THR A 379 -15.02 -7.68 2.04
CA THR A 379 -16.38 -7.54 2.60
C THR A 379 -16.48 -6.31 3.50
N PHE A 380 -17.69 -5.79 3.67
CA PHE A 380 -17.98 -4.71 4.63
C PHE A 380 -17.48 -5.04 6.05
N GLU A 381 -17.59 -6.32 6.47
CA GLU A 381 -17.11 -6.77 7.79
C GLU A 381 -15.58 -6.72 7.92
N GLN A 382 -14.84 -6.96 6.83
CA GLN A 382 -13.37 -6.82 6.81
C GLN A 382 -12.93 -5.36 6.89
N TRP A 383 -13.60 -4.45 6.16
CA TRP A 383 -13.34 -3.02 6.19
C TRP A 383 -13.66 -2.39 7.56
N ASP A 384 -14.79 -2.74 8.18
CA ASP A 384 -15.13 -2.19 9.50
C ASP A 384 -14.17 -2.71 10.59
N LYS A 385 -13.82 -4.00 10.58
CA LYS A 385 -12.72 -4.56 11.41
C LYS A 385 -11.36 -3.94 11.09
N GLY A 386 -11.14 -3.52 9.84
CA GLY A 386 -9.98 -2.79 9.35
C GLY A 386 -9.89 -1.34 9.85
N GLY A 387 -10.91 -0.87 10.59
CA GLY A 387 -11.00 0.45 11.20
C GLY A 387 -11.73 1.50 10.35
N ASN A 388 -12.45 1.07 9.30
CA ASN A 388 -13.32 1.87 8.43
C ASN A 388 -12.70 3.22 7.97
N TYR A 389 -13.55 4.19 7.59
CA TYR A 389 -13.16 5.53 7.14
C TYR A 389 -12.20 6.25 8.11
N ALA A 390 -12.22 5.96 9.42
CA ALA A 390 -11.27 6.54 10.36
C ALA A 390 -9.81 6.21 10.00
N THR A 391 -9.56 5.02 9.44
CA THR A 391 -8.23 4.63 8.94
C THR A 391 -7.90 5.14 7.54
N GLY A 392 -8.81 5.85 6.86
CA GLY A 392 -8.64 6.34 5.49
C GLY A 392 -8.82 5.27 4.41
N ASP A 393 -9.64 4.25 4.72
CA ASP A 393 -9.89 3.03 3.94
C ASP A 393 -11.23 3.16 3.19
N ASN A 394 -11.28 2.84 1.89
CA ASN A 394 -12.44 3.10 1.03
C ASN A 394 -13.10 1.80 0.56
N PHE A 395 -14.10 1.30 1.30
CA PHE A 395 -14.88 0.14 0.85
C PHE A 395 -15.69 0.47 -0.42
N THR A 396 -15.53 -0.39 -1.42
CA THR A 396 -16.22 -0.36 -2.70
C THR A 396 -16.76 -1.76 -3.00
N LEU A 397 -18.01 -1.83 -3.49
CA LEU A 397 -18.62 -3.04 -4.03
C LEU A 397 -19.82 -2.66 -4.90
N ARG A 398 -19.55 -2.11 -6.08
CA ARG A 398 -20.53 -1.37 -6.88
C ARG A 398 -20.38 -1.57 -8.39
N ASP A 399 -21.23 -0.89 -9.14
CA ASP A 399 -21.20 -0.75 -10.60
C ASP A 399 -21.21 -2.09 -11.37
N PRO A 400 -22.17 -3.01 -11.11
CA PRO A 400 -22.24 -4.29 -11.81
C PRO A 400 -22.64 -4.14 -13.28
N HIS A 401 -21.69 -4.38 -14.19
CA HIS A 401 -21.83 -4.39 -15.65
C HIS A 401 -22.06 -5.79 -16.21
N VAL A 402 -23.22 -5.99 -16.85
CA VAL A 402 -23.66 -7.26 -17.41
C VAL A 402 -23.06 -7.53 -18.80
N ILE A 403 -22.50 -8.72 -18.94
CA ILE A 403 -21.95 -9.26 -20.19
C ILE A 403 -22.28 -10.74 -20.33
N GLU A 404 -22.56 -11.20 -21.54
CA GLU A 404 -22.88 -12.60 -21.84
C GLU A 404 -21.95 -13.15 -22.93
N VAL A 405 -21.18 -14.19 -22.59
CA VAL A 405 -20.19 -14.82 -23.47
C VAL A 405 -20.49 -16.31 -23.58
N ASN A 406 -20.62 -16.80 -24.82
CA ASN A 406 -20.94 -18.20 -25.13
C ASN A 406 -22.22 -18.75 -24.46
N GLY A 407 -23.20 -17.89 -24.14
CA GLY A 407 -24.43 -18.29 -23.45
C GLY A 407 -24.28 -18.49 -21.94
N GLU A 408 -23.25 -17.90 -21.35
CA GLU A 408 -23.03 -17.75 -19.91
C GLU A 408 -23.00 -16.26 -19.57
N ARG A 409 -23.74 -15.83 -18.53
CA ARG A 409 -23.85 -14.42 -18.13
C ARG A 409 -22.97 -14.12 -16.93
N TYR A 410 -22.34 -12.96 -16.95
CA TYR A 410 -21.38 -12.49 -15.96
C TYR A 410 -21.69 -11.05 -15.55
N LEU A 411 -21.19 -10.65 -14.37
CA LEU A 411 -21.08 -9.25 -13.98
C LEU A 411 -19.59 -8.94 -13.75
N ALA A 412 -19.09 -7.89 -14.39
CA ALA A 412 -17.90 -7.18 -13.94
C ALA A 412 -18.32 -6.04 -13.00
N PHE A 413 -17.51 -5.65 -12.03
CA PHE A 413 -17.90 -4.69 -10.99
C PHE A 413 -16.68 -4.03 -10.34
N GLU A 414 -16.85 -2.86 -9.73
CA GLU A 414 -15.84 -2.27 -8.83
C GLU A 414 -15.90 -2.95 -7.46
N ALA A 415 -14.74 -3.28 -6.90
CA ALA A 415 -14.57 -3.75 -5.54
C ALA A 415 -13.17 -3.40 -4.99
N ASN A 416 -12.88 -3.71 -3.73
CA ASN A 416 -11.49 -3.83 -3.25
C ASN A 416 -11.10 -5.32 -3.19
N THR A 417 -9.80 -5.64 -3.22
CA THR A 417 -9.34 -7.04 -3.13
C THR A 417 -9.59 -7.68 -1.75
N GLY A 418 -9.85 -8.98 -1.74
CA GLY A 418 -9.93 -9.81 -0.53
C GLY A 418 -8.57 -10.32 -0.05
N THR A 419 -8.57 -11.23 0.93
CA THR A 419 -7.34 -11.69 1.63
C THR A 419 -6.29 -12.35 0.73
N ASN A 420 -6.65 -12.79 -0.48
CA ASN A 420 -5.71 -13.39 -1.44
C ASN A 420 -4.67 -12.38 -1.98
N ASN A 421 -4.97 -11.08 -1.96
CA ASN A 421 -4.06 -10.01 -2.37
C ASN A 421 -4.47 -8.69 -1.67
N TYR A 422 -4.50 -8.69 -0.34
CA TYR A 422 -5.11 -7.62 0.47
C TYR A 422 -4.32 -6.31 0.48
N GLN A 423 -4.94 -5.22 0.97
CA GLN A 423 -4.25 -4.01 1.42
C GLN A 423 -3.18 -4.35 2.49
N SER A 424 -2.09 -3.58 2.53
CA SER A 424 -0.90 -3.93 3.34
C SER A 424 -0.17 -2.71 3.88
N ASP A 425 0.22 -2.77 5.15
CA ASP A 425 1.08 -1.78 5.80
C ASP A 425 2.45 -1.61 5.09
N ASP A 426 2.88 -2.62 4.33
CA ASP A 426 4.12 -2.65 3.55
C ASP A 426 3.91 -2.40 2.05
N ALA A 427 2.70 -2.10 1.57
CA ALA A 427 2.36 -1.98 0.14
C ALA A 427 3.29 -1.03 -0.64
N VAL A 428 3.72 0.07 -0.02
CA VAL A 428 4.68 1.03 -0.59
C VAL A 428 6.01 0.38 -1.00
N ASN A 429 6.40 -0.75 -0.39
CA ASN A 429 7.65 -1.44 -0.65
C ASN A 429 7.59 -2.41 -1.85
N ASP A 430 6.40 -2.79 -2.34
CA ASP A 430 6.28 -3.77 -3.43
C ASP A 430 6.63 -3.15 -4.80
N ASP A 431 7.64 -3.68 -5.49
CA ASP A 431 8.05 -3.20 -6.82
C ASP A 431 7.02 -3.48 -7.93
N THR A 432 6.11 -4.44 -7.74
CA THR A 432 5.10 -4.81 -8.74
C THR A 432 4.00 -3.77 -8.90
N TYR A 433 3.88 -2.82 -7.97
CA TYR A 433 2.87 -1.77 -7.99
C TYR A 433 3.32 -0.52 -8.75
N TYR A 434 4.59 -0.38 -9.15
CA TYR A 434 5.10 0.89 -9.71
C TYR A 434 5.23 0.94 -11.24
N GLY A 435 5.58 -0.17 -11.91
CA GLY A 435 5.46 -0.34 -13.36
C GLY A 435 6.41 0.44 -14.29
N GLY A 436 7.24 1.35 -13.76
CA GLY A 436 8.23 2.13 -14.52
C GLY A 436 9.65 1.55 -14.51
N THR A 437 10.67 2.39 -14.79
CA THR A 437 12.09 1.98 -14.59
C THR A 437 12.43 1.86 -13.10
N GLU A 438 13.54 1.19 -12.79
CA GLU A 438 14.08 1.14 -11.44
C GLU A 438 14.22 2.54 -10.82
N GLU A 439 14.80 3.50 -11.54
CA GLU A 439 15.01 4.87 -11.04
C GLU A 439 13.68 5.61 -10.80
N PHE A 440 12.69 5.40 -11.68
CA PHE A 440 11.34 5.96 -11.53
C PHE A 440 10.60 5.34 -10.34
N ASN A 441 10.65 4.01 -10.20
CA ASN A 441 10.00 3.27 -9.12
C ASN A 441 10.58 3.67 -7.76
N GLN A 442 11.91 3.78 -7.64
CA GLN A 442 12.56 4.21 -6.41
C GLN A 442 12.25 5.67 -6.07
N GLN A 443 12.15 6.58 -7.06
CA GLN A 443 11.72 7.95 -6.79
C GLN A 443 10.25 8.02 -6.35
N ALA A 444 9.34 7.31 -7.02
CA ALA A 444 7.92 7.24 -6.64
C ALA A 444 7.71 6.65 -5.24
N LYS A 445 8.51 5.64 -4.86
CA LYS A 445 8.58 5.11 -3.49
C LYS A 445 9.02 6.19 -2.49
N VAL A 446 10.09 6.91 -2.80
CA VAL A 446 10.62 8.00 -1.95
C VAL A 446 9.61 9.13 -1.78
N ASP A 447 8.95 9.56 -2.86
CA ASP A 447 7.92 10.62 -2.82
C ASP A 447 6.70 10.19 -2.00
N THR A 448 6.26 8.94 -2.16
CA THR A 448 5.15 8.36 -1.38
C THR A 448 5.52 8.25 0.11
N LEU A 449 6.74 7.79 0.43
CA LEU A 449 7.24 7.71 1.81
C LEU A 449 7.44 9.08 2.49
N GLN A 450 7.75 10.13 1.71
CA GLN A 450 7.91 11.50 2.23
C GLN A 450 6.58 12.24 2.44
N ASN A 451 5.48 11.76 1.85
CA ASN A 451 4.15 12.36 1.99
C ASN A 451 3.26 11.50 2.93
N PRO A 452 2.99 11.94 4.18
CA PRO A 452 2.24 11.13 5.15
C PRO A 452 0.84 10.72 4.68
N ASP A 453 0.16 11.57 3.91
CA ASP A 453 -1.20 11.32 3.44
C ASP A 453 -1.21 10.31 2.28
N LYS A 454 -0.26 10.42 1.34
CA LYS A 454 -0.08 9.41 0.27
C LYS A 454 0.44 8.08 0.82
N LEU A 455 1.30 8.08 1.85
CA LEU A 455 1.70 6.86 2.55
C LEU A 455 0.52 6.20 3.29
N LYS A 456 -0.33 6.98 3.97
CA LYS A 456 -1.56 6.49 4.60
C LYS A 456 -2.49 5.85 3.56
N LEU A 457 -2.67 6.50 2.41
CA LEU A 457 -3.47 6.00 1.29
C LEU A 457 -2.87 4.72 0.71
N SER A 458 -1.57 4.67 0.43
CA SER A 458 -0.89 3.49 -0.14
C SER A 458 -1.06 2.24 0.71
N LYS A 459 -1.11 2.38 2.04
CA LYS A 459 -1.33 1.26 2.98
C LYS A 459 -2.75 0.66 2.93
N LYS A 460 -3.71 1.41 2.38
CA LYS A 460 -5.13 1.02 2.29
C LYS A 460 -5.57 0.70 0.87
N ALA A 461 -5.10 1.46 -0.11
CA ALA A 461 -5.39 1.30 -1.53
C ALA A 461 -5.29 -0.16 -2.02
N ASN A 462 -6.44 -0.75 -2.36
CA ASN A 462 -6.55 -2.06 -3.00
C ASN A 462 -7.78 -2.20 -3.90
N GLY A 463 -8.15 -1.13 -4.61
CA GLY A 463 -9.24 -1.15 -5.61
C GLY A 463 -9.02 -2.19 -6.72
N ALA A 464 -10.11 -2.74 -7.24
CA ALA A 464 -10.11 -3.91 -8.12
C ALA A 464 -11.34 -3.91 -9.07
N ILE A 465 -11.18 -4.47 -10.27
CA ILE A 465 -12.32 -4.82 -11.13
C ILE A 465 -12.56 -6.32 -11.02
N GLY A 466 -13.70 -6.68 -10.44
CA GLY A 466 -14.08 -8.07 -10.21
C GLY A 466 -14.80 -8.75 -11.38
N LEU A 467 -14.99 -10.06 -11.25
CA LEU A 467 -15.82 -10.86 -12.15
C LEU A 467 -16.55 -11.96 -11.36
N ILE A 468 -17.87 -12.03 -11.55
CA ILE A 468 -18.73 -13.13 -11.07
C ILE A 468 -19.55 -13.70 -12.23
N LYS A 469 -19.76 -15.01 -12.23
CA LYS A 469 -20.70 -15.70 -13.14
C LYS A 469 -22.06 -15.85 -12.47
N LEU A 470 -23.12 -15.62 -13.23
CA LEU A 470 -24.50 -15.82 -12.81
C LEU A 470 -25.04 -17.19 -13.22
N THR A 471 -26.09 -17.65 -12.53
CA THR A 471 -26.92 -18.78 -12.97
C THR A 471 -27.68 -18.48 -14.26
N LYS A 472 -28.11 -19.53 -14.97
CA LYS A 472 -28.88 -19.40 -16.23
C LYS A 472 -30.36 -19.00 -16.06
N ASP A 473 -30.86 -18.88 -14.83
CA ASP A 473 -32.13 -18.20 -14.58
C ASP A 473 -31.91 -16.69 -14.78
N GLN A 474 -32.36 -16.17 -15.92
CA GLN A 474 -32.16 -14.76 -16.27
C GLN A 474 -33.02 -13.81 -15.41
N ASN A 475 -34.15 -14.28 -14.88
CA ASN A 475 -35.14 -13.47 -14.16
C ASN A 475 -34.90 -13.46 -12.65
N ASN A 476 -34.22 -14.49 -12.13
CA ASN A 476 -33.83 -14.61 -10.72
C ASN A 476 -32.37 -15.11 -10.59
N PRO A 477 -31.39 -14.34 -11.11
CA PRO A 477 -29.99 -14.80 -11.21
C PRO A 477 -29.28 -14.77 -9.85
N THR A 478 -28.69 -15.89 -9.44
CA THR A 478 -27.77 -15.96 -8.30
C THR A 478 -26.33 -16.13 -8.77
N VAL A 479 -25.35 -15.94 -7.89
CA VAL A 479 -23.94 -16.18 -8.19
C VAL A 479 -23.69 -17.69 -8.32
N ALA A 480 -23.14 -18.11 -9.46
CA ALA A 480 -22.77 -19.48 -9.77
C ALA A 480 -21.26 -19.75 -9.61
N GLN A 481 -20.42 -18.73 -9.80
CA GLN A 481 -18.98 -18.77 -9.52
C GLN A 481 -18.45 -17.36 -9.24
N VAL A 482 -17.56 -17.25 -8.27
CA VAL A 482 -16.69 -16.08 -8.04
C VAL A 482 -15.33 -16.35 -8.69
N TYR A 483 -14.76 -15.36 -9.37
CA TYR A 483 -13.40 -15.41 -9.91
C TYR A 483 -12.48 -14.43 -9.18
N SER A 484 -11.17 -14.61 -9.30
CA SER A 484 -10.20 -13.60 -8.91
C SER A 484 -10.29 -12.34 -9.81
N PRO A 485 -9.83 -11.16 -9.35
CA PRO A 485 -10.04 -9.89 -10.08
C PRO A 485 -9.42 -9.86 -11.48
N LEU A 486 -10.03 -9.13 -12.41
CA LEU A 486 -9.47 -8.85 -13.74
C LEU A 486 -8.42 -7.75 -13.68
N LEU A 487 -8.66 -6.70 -12.89
CA LEU A 487 -7.70 -5.64 -12.56
C LEU A 487 -7.55 -5.50 -11.04
N ALA A 488 -6.39 -5.07 -10.58
CA ALA A 488 -6.14 -4.68 -9.18
C ALA A 488 -5.17 -3.49 -9.10
N ALA A 489 -5.35 -2.60 -8.13
CA ALA A 489 -4.61 -1.34 -7.96
C ALA A 489 -3.96 -1.20 -6.58
N ASN A 490 -3.59 -2.35 -5.97
CA ASN A 490 -2.90 -2.43 -4.67
C ASN A 490 -1.75 -1.42 -4.53
N GLY A 491 -1.70 -0.74 -3.39
CA GLY A 491 -0.70 0.27 -3.09
C GLY A 491 -0.89 1.61 -3.81
N ILE A 492 -1.79 1.70 -4.81
CA ILE A 492 -1.84 2.78 -5.80
C ILE A 492 -3.15 3.59 -5.77
N THR A 493 -4.32 2.96 -5.83
CA THR A 493 -5.62 3.63 -5.67
C THR A 493 -6.67 2.70 -5.06
N ASP A 494 -7.67 3.30 -4.42
CA ASP A 494 -8.76 2.64 -3.69
C ASP A 494 -10.14 2.90 -4.31
N GLU A 495 -10.14 3.36 -5.56
CA GLU A 495 -11.32 3.78 -6.31
C GLU A 495 -11.04 3.67 -7.83
N ILE A 496 -11.71 2.70 -8.47
CA ILE A 496 -11.68 2.45 -9.92
C ILE A 496 -13.09 2.08 -10.38
N GLU A 497 -13.85 3.12 -10.75
CA GLU A 497 -15.31 3.11 -10.86
C GLU A 497 -15.80 2.68 -12.24
N ARG A 498 -17.12 2.57 -12.45
CA ARG A 498 -17.79 2.38 -13.75
C ARG A 498 -17.19 1.25 -14.60
N ALA A 499 -16.98 0.09 -13.99
CA ALA A 499 -16.52 -1.13 -14.67
C ALA A 499 -17.35 -1.38 -15.94
N ASN A 500 -16.72 -1.42 -17.12
CA ASN A 500 -17.43 -1.58 -18.40
C ASN A 500 -16.62 -2.46 -19.36
N ILE A 501 -17.18 -3.60 -19.78
CA ILE A 501 -16.56 -4.50 -20.77
C ILE A 501 -17.34 -4.46 -22.08
N VAL A 502 -16.69 -3.98 -23.15
CA VAL A 502 -17.25 -3.89 -24.51
C VAL A 502 -16.61 -4.96 -25.41
N PRO A 503 -17.38 -5.94 -25.92
CA PRO A 503 -16.93 -6.85 -26.98
C PRO A 503 -16.83 -6.13 -28.33
N LEU A 504 -15.63 -6.01 -28.90
CA LEU A 504 -15.42 -5.36 -30.20
C LEU A 504 -14.32 -6.06 -31.01
N ASN A 505 -14.52 -6.25 -32.31
CA ASN A 505 -13.52 -6.82 -33.23
C ASN A 505 -12.92 -8.18 -32.78
N GLY A 506 -13.70 -9.00 -32.06
CA GLY A 506 -13.25 -10.29 -31.50
C GLY A 506 -12.40 -10.18 -30.23
N LYS A 507 -12.26 -8.99 -29.65
CA LYS A 507 -11.56 -8.68 -28.39
C LYS A 507 -12.54 -8.15 -27.34
N PHE A 508 -12.10 -8.16 -26.09
CA PHE A 508 -12.81 -7.56 -24.95
C PHE A 508 -12.04 -6.30 -24.51
N TYR A 509 -12.70 -5.15 -24.54
CA TYR A 509 -12.16 -3.89 -24.06
C TYR A 509 -12.77 -3.59 -22.69
N LEU A 510 -11.95 -3.57 -21.63
CA LEU A 510 -12.35 -3.25 -20.26
C LEU A 510 -11.98 -1.80 -19.95
N PHE A 511 -12.95 -1.00 -19.59
CA PHE A 511 -12.81 0.39 -19.14
C PHE A 511 -13.19 0.53 -17.67
N THR A 512 -12.62 1.55 -17.02
CA THR A 512 -12.93 1.95 -15.64
C THR A 512 -12.51 3.41 -15.42
N ASP A 513 -13.30 4.15 -14.67
CA ASP A 513 -13.02 5.55 -14.33
C ASP A 513 -12.16 5.68 -13.08
N THR A 514 -11.40 6.76 -12.96
CA THR A 514 -10.61 7.01 -11.76
C THR A 514 -10.41 8.50 -11.49
N ARG A 515 -10.00 8.79 -10.25
CA ARG A 515 -9.73 10.12 -9.72
C ARG A 515 -8.32 10.14 -9.14
N LEU A 516 -7.40 10.91 -9.73
CA LEU A 516 -6.02 11.01 -9.24
C LEU A 516 -5.96 11.54 -7.80
N SER A 517 -6.97 12.29 -7.36
CA SER A 517 -7.15 12.71 -5.95
C SER A 517 -7.30 11.54 -4.97
N LYS A 518 -7.75 10.37 -5.43
CA LYS A 518 -7.92 9.11 -4.67
C LYS A 518 -6.77 8.11 -4.83
N SER A 519 -5.72 8.50 -5.56
CA SER A 519 -4.51 7.67 -5.79
C SER A 519 -3.31 8.15 -4.98
N VAL A 520 -2.21 7.39 -4.97
CA VAL A 520 -0.91 7.84 -4.45
C VAL A 520 -0.26 8.92 -5.32
N VAL A 521 -0.60 8.97 -6.61
CA VAL A 521 0.05 9.83 -7.61
C VAL A 521 -0.28 11.32 -7.35
N PRO A 522 0.68 12.24 -7.50
CA PRO A 522 0.40 13.68 -7.51
C PRO A 522 -0.20 14.11 -8.85
N THR A 523 -1.34 14.80 -8.80
CA THR A 523 -1.92 15.50 -9.96
C THR A 523 -1.28 16.88 -10.14
N ALA A 524 -1.25 17.37 -11.39
CA ALA A 524 -0.75 18.70 -11.71
C ALA A 524 -1.71 19.81 -11.24
N ASP A 525 -3.01 19.58 -11.29
CA ASP A 525 -4.04 20.42 -10.65
C ASP A 525 -4.96 19.51 -9.83
N PHE A 526 -5.26 19.89 -8.58
CA PHE A 526 -6.20 19.12 -7.75
C PHE A 526 -7.62 19.17 -8.30
N ASN A 527 -7.98 20.28 -8.96
CA ASN A 527 -9.31 20.54 -9.49
C ASN A 527 -9.57 19.90 -10.86
N ILE A 528 -8.53 19.37 -11.52
CA ILE A 528 -8.60 18.63 -12.79
C ILE A 528 -7.92 17.28 -12.58
N ASN A 529 -8.67 16.28 -12.10
CA ASN A 529 -8.10 15.02 -11.62
C ASN A 529 -8.78 13.73 -12.14
N VAL A 530 -9.69 13.85 -13.13
CA VAL A 530 -10.52 12.75 -13.64
C VAL A 530 -9.99 12.14 -14.94
N GLY A 531 -10.23 10.84 -15.14
CA GLY A 531 -10.00 10.17 -16.43
C GLY A 531 -10.56 8.75 -16.49
N MET A 532 -10.73 8.25 -17.70
CA MET A 532 -11.13 6.87 -17.99
C MET A 532 -9.88 6.07 -18.39
N MET A 533 -9.65 4.97 -17.71
CA MET A 533 -8.65 3.96 -18.07
C MET A 533 -9.28 2.88 -18.95
N GLY A 534 -8.46 2.22 -19.77
CA GLY A 534 -8.90 1.16 -20.67
C GLY A 534 -7.82 0.13 -21.00
N TYR A 535 -8.25 -1.11 -21.14
CA TYR A 535 -7.42 -2.30 -21.34
C TYR A 535 -8.07 -3.23 -22.36
N VAL A 536 -7.29 -4.09 -23.01
CA VAL A 536 -7.77 -5.01 -24.05
C VAL A 536 -7.28 -6.44 -23.86
N SER A 537 -8.14 -7.41 -24.13
CA SER A 537 -7.80 -8.84 -24.11
C SER A 537 -8.45 -9.62 -25.25
N ASP A 538 -7.87 -10.77 -25.59
CA ASP A 538 -8.50 -11.80 -26.44
C ASP A 538 -9.45 -12.72 -25.63
N SER A 539 -9.59 -12.50 -24.31
CA SER A 539 -10.38 -13.32 -23.40
C SER A 539 -11.08 -12.45 -22.33
N LEU A 540 -12.34 -12.76 -21.99
CA LEU A 540 -13.05 -12.15 -20.85
C LEU A 540 -12.30 -12.34 -19.52
N PHE A 541 -11.52 -13.43 -19.41
CA PHE A 541 -10.78 -13.78 -18.21
C PHE A 541 -9.36 -13.17 -18.16
N GLY A 542 -9.02 -12.30 -19.12
CA GLY A 542 -7.70 -11.68 -19.24
C GLY A 542 -6.61 -12.59 -19.81
N PRO A 543 -5.32 -12.18 -19.72
CA PRO A 543 -4.86 -10.91 -19.16
C PRO A 543 -5.28 -9.70 -19.99
N TYR A 544 -5.38 -8.53 -19.36
CA TYR A 544 -5.88 -7.30 -19.95
C TYR A 544 -4.73 -6.31 -20.16
N THR A 545 -4.26 -6.16 -21.39
CA THR A 545 -3.12 -5.28 -21.71
C THR A 545 -3.57 -3.81 -21.75
N PRO A 546 -2.86 -2.85 -21.13
CA PRO A 546 -3.24 -1.44 -21.14
C PRO A 546 -3.30 -0.84 -22.56
N LEU A 547 -4.40 -0.18 -22.91
CA LEU A 547 -4.51 0.61 -24.14
C LEU A 547 -3.56 1.81 -24.11
N ASN A 548 -3.05 2.25 -25.26
CA ASN A 548 -2.05 3.33 -25.34
C ASN A 548 -0.74 3.03 -24.56
N GLY A 549 -0.54 1.79 -24.08
CA GLY A 549 0.61 1.37 -23.27
C GLY A 549 0.61 1.82 -21.82
N SER A 550 -0.14 2.86 -21.46
CA SER A 550 -0.34 3.30 -20.07
C SER A 550 -1.72 2.98 -19.51
N GLY A 551 -2.69 2.65 -20.36
CA GLY A 551 -4.10 2.49 -20.02
C GLY A 551 -4.90 3.79 -20.06
N SER A 552 -4.28 4.97 -20.20
CA SER A 552 -4.99 6.26 -20.27
C SER A 552 -5.77 6.40 -21.58
N VAL A 553 -7.11 6.47 -21.53
CA VAL A 553 -7.97 6.61 -22.72
C VAL A 553 -8.65 7.98 -22.78
N VAL A 554 -9.27 8.44 -21.69
CA VAL A 554 -9.87 9.79 -21.60
C VAL A 554 -9.29 10.56 -20.40
N THR A 555 -9.06 11.86 -20.56
CA THR A 555 -8.61 12.77 -19.50
C THR A 555 -9.45 14.05 -19.44
N GLY A 556 -9.85 14.45 -18.23
CA GLY A 556 -10.62 15.68 -18.02
C GLY A 556 -9.84 16.95 -18.35
N THR A 557 -10.53 17.96 -18.88
CA THR A 557 -9.93 19.25 -19.30
C THR A 557 -10.42 20.46 -18.49
N GLN A 558 -11.34 20.25 -17.55
CA GLN A 558 -12.08 21.30 -16.85
C GLN A 558 -11.86 21.25 -15.34
N LEU A 559 -12.04 22.39 -14.67
CA LEU A 559 -12.12 22.48 -13.20
C LEU A 559 -13.43 21.85 -12.72
N PHE A 560 -13.44 21.19 -11.55
CA PHE A 560 -14.65 20.59 -10.96
C PHE A 560 -15.85 21.55 -10.76
N THR A 561 -15.61 22.86 -10.74
CA THR A 561 -16.62 23.94 -10.66
C THR A 561 -17.10 24.44 -12.03
N SER A 562 -16.57 23.92 -13.14
CA SER A 562 -16.99 24.29 -14.48
C SER A 562 -18.35 23.67 -14.82
N ARG A 563 -19.20 24.44 -15.51
CA ARG A 563 -20.41 23.93 -16.17
C ARG A 563 -20.13 22.75 -17.10
N THR A 564 -18.93 22.68 -17.68
CA THR A 564 -18.53 21.67 -18.67
C THR A 564 -17.64 20.56 -18.10
N ASP A 565 -17.40 20.51 -16.79
CA ASP A 565 -16.73 19.35 -16.20
C ASP A 565 -17.56 18.08 -16.40
N THR A 566 -16.89 16.94 -16.58
CA THR A 566 -17.50 15.66 -16.93
C THR A 566 -16.95 14.51 -16.11
N TYR A 567 -17.79 13.52 -15.83
CA TYR A 567 -17.38 12.29 -15.16
C TYR A 567 -18.31 11.13 -15.53
N SER A 568 -17.99 9.93 -15.05
CA SER A 568 -18.78 8.73 -15.26
C SER A 568 -18.82 8.33 -16.75
N TYR A 569 -17.62 8.29 -17.36
CA TYR A 569 -17.40 8.01 -18.76
C TYR A 569 -17.79 6.56 -19.06
N TYR A 570 -18.68 6.37 -20.03
CA TYR A 570 -19.16 5.04 -20.39
C TYR A 570 -19.04 4.82 -21.89
N ALA A 571 -18.19 3.86 -22.27
CA ALA A 571 -17.97 3.48 -23.64
C ALA A 571 -19.08 2.55 -24.16
N VAL A 572 -19.62 2.87 -25.34
CA VAL A 572 -20.72 2.18 -26.01
C VAL A 572 -20.27 1.82 -27.44
N PRO A 573 -20.47 0.57 -27.90
CA PRO A 573 -20.09 0.17 -29.25
C PRO A 573 -21.00 0.78 -30.31
N VAL A 574 -20.39 1.23 -31.41
CA VAL A 574 -21.10 1.84 -32.54
C VAL A 574 -21.52 0.74 -33.53
N GLU A 575 -22.82 0.64 -33.83
CA GLU A 575 -23.35 -0.38 -34.74
C GLU A 575 -22.67 -0.30 -36.12
N GLY A 576 -22.17 -1.44 -36.61
CA GLY A 576 -21.46 -1.53 -37.88
C GLY A 576 -20.05 -0.92 -37.91
N ARG A 577 -19.50 -0.45 -36.79
CA ARG A 577 -18.16 0.16 -36.69
C ARG A 577 -17.29 -0.55 -35.66
N SER A 578 -16.37 -1.39 -36.12
CA SER A 578 -15.38 -2.08 -35.27
C SER A 578 -14.18 -1.22 -34.89
N ASP A 579 -14.17 0.06 -35.28
CA ASP A 579 -13.08 1.02 -35.12
C ASP A 579 -13.49 2.28 -34.32
N LEU A 580 -14.71 2.33 -33.80
CA LEU A 580 -15.24 3.44 -32.99
C LEU A 580 -15.97 2.92 -31.75
N LEU A 581 -15.78 3.63 -30.64
CA LEU A 581 -16.71 3.62 -29.51
C LEU A 581 -17.26 5.05 -29.32
N LEU A 582 -18.52 5.13 -28.88
CA LEU A 582 -19.18 6.33 -28.39
C LEU A 582 -18.92 6.43 -26.89
N VAL A 583 -18.53 7.60 -26.38
CA VAL A 583 -18.37 7.85 -24.94
C VAL A 583 -19.49 8.78 -24.49
N THR A 584 -20.31 8.29 -23.55
CA THR A 584 -21.26 9.10 -22.79
C THR A 584 -20.67 9.48 -21.43
N SER A 585 -21.22 10.50 -20.78
CA SER A 585 -20.86 10.96 -19.42
C SER A 585 -21.96 11.87 -18.89
N TYR A 586 -21.90 12.21 -17.60
CA TYR A 586 -22.63 13.38 -17.09
C TYR A 586 -21.74 14.63 -17.13
N MET A 587 -22.37 15.79 -17.07
CA MET A 587 -21.76 17.11 -17.13
C MET A 587 -22.29 18.03 -16.02
N SER A 588 -21.42 18.90 -15.50
CA SER A 588 -21.57 19.64 -14.22
C SER A 588 -21.56 18.73 -13.00
N ASN A 589 -20.74 19.05 -11.99
CA ASN A 589 -20.76 18.32 -10.72
C ASN A 589 -22.04 18.60 -9.91
N ARG A 590 -22.59 17.52 -9.35
CA ARG A 590 -23.77 17.45 -8.49
C ARG A 590 -23.74 18.46 -7.33
N ASN A 591 -24.92 18.86 -6.86
CA ASN A 591 -25.14 19.77 -5.74
C ASN A 591 -24.68 21.21 -6.08
N GLU A 592 -25.17 21.73 -7.21
CA GLU A 592 -25.02 23.10 -7.74
C GLU A 592 -23.55 23.62 -7.83
N LYS A 593 -22.54 22.76 -8.07
CA LYS A 593 -21.11 23.19 -8.04
C LYS A 593 -20.71 24.16 -9.14
N ALA A 594 -21.43 24.14 -10.27
CA ALA A 594 -21.28 25.11 -11.35
C ALA A 594 -22.14 26.38 -11.17
N GLY A 595 -22.78 26.54 -10.00
CA GLY A 595 -23.71 27.62 -9.68
C GLY A 595 -25.16 27.15 -9.54
N THR A 596 -25.99 27.97 -8.88
CA THR A 596 -27.39 27.62 -8.63
C THR A 596 -28.19 27.47 -9.93
N GLY A 597 -28.92 26.36 -10.05
CA GLY A 597 -29.62 25.96 -11.27
C GLY A 597 -28.74 25.33 -12.36
N MET A 598 -27.41 25.25 -12.18
CA MET A 598 -26.51 24.53 -13.09
C MET A 598 -26.37 23.06 -12.67
N ASN A 599 -27.50 22.35 -12.66
CA ASN A 599 -27.62 20.95 -12.27
C ASN A 599 -26.76 20.02 -13.13
N ALA A 600 -26.37 18.88 -12.56
CA ALA A 600 -25.79 17.76 -13.28
C ALA A 600 -26.78 17.29 -14.37
N THR A 601 -26.26 17.08 -15.58
CA THR A 601 -27.04 16.81 -16.79
C THR A 601 -26.30 15.83 -17.70
N PHE A 602 -26.96 15.27 -18.72
CA PHE A 602 -26.25 14.47 -19.72
C PHE A 602 -25.25 15.33 -20.52
N ALA A 603 -24.01 14.86 -20.63
CA ALA A 603 -22.99 15.52 -21.43
C ALA A 603 -23.29 15.41 -22.94
N PRO A 604 -22.76 16.32 -23.77
CA PRO A 604 -22.57 16.08 -25.20
C PRO A 604 -21.64 14.87 -25.39
N SER A 605 -22.16 13.77 -25.95
CA SER A 605 -21.37 12.55 -26.15
C SER A 605 -20.31 12.76 -27.25
N PHE A 606 -19.20 12.05 -27.16
CA PHE A 606 -18.11 12.14 -28.15
C PHE A 606 -17.60 10.77 -28.60
N LEU A 607 -16.71 10.73 -29.58
CA LEU A 607 -16.20 9.49 -30.16
C LEU A 607 -14.74 9.24 -29.78
N ILE A 608 -14.40 7.98 -29.51
CA ILE A 608 -13.03 7.48 -29.52
C ILE A 608 -12.83 6.51 -30.68
N GLN A 609 -11.74 6.70 -31.44
CA GLN A 609 -11.29 5.76 -32.46
C GLN A 609 -10.37 4.71 -31.85
N ILE A 610 -10.48 3.47 -32.31
CA ILE A 610 -9.60 2.35 -31.98
C ILE A 610 -8.67 2.06 -33.16
N SER A 611 -7.41 1.72 -32.87
CA SER A 611 -6.40 1.36 -33.87
C SER A 611 -6.69 0.04 -34.58
N ALA A 612 -6.08 -0.16 -35.76
CA ALA A 612 -6.28 -1.39 -36.55
C ALA A 612 -5.73 -2.69 -35.90
N ASP A 613 -4.87 -2.57 -34.88
CA ASP A 613 -4.40 -3.67 -34.04
C ASP A 613 -5.18 -3.82 -32.71
N GLY A 614 -6.04 -2.85 -32.37
CA GLY A 614 -6.81 -2.81 -31.13
C GLY A 614 -6.03 -2.37 -29.90
N MET A 615 -4.79 -1.90 -30.04
CA MET A 615 -3.88 -1.60 -28.91
C MET A 615 -3.83 -0.12 -28.51
N SER A 616 -4.31 0.80 -29.36
CA SER A 616 -4.38 2.22 -29.04
C SER A 616 -5.73 2.85 -29.39
N THR A 617 -5.99 3.98 -28.76
CA THR A 617 -7.22 4.76 -28.88
C THR A 617 -6.90 6.23 -29.08
N LYS A 618 -7.83 6.96 -29.70
CA LYS A 618 -7.75 8.40 -29.89
C LYS A 618 -9.13 9.06 -29.72
N VAL A 619 -9.22 10.07 -28.86
CA VAL A 619 -10.38 10.99 -28.82
C VAL A 619 -10.47 11.79 -30.13
N LEU A 620 -11.70 11.93 -30.64
CA LEU A 620 -12.05 12.68 -31.83
C LEU A 620 -12.80 13.97 -31.48
N ASP A 621 -12.60 15.03 -32.25
CA ASP A 621 -13.28 16.33 -32.14
C ASP A 621 -14.78 16.30 -32.53
N THR A 622 -15.40 15.11 -32.52
CA THR A 622 -16.80 14.88 -32.88
C THR A 622 -17.69 15.00 -31.64
N VAL A 623 -18.26 16.20 -31.42
CA VAL A 623 -19.19 16.50 -30.34
C VAL A 623 -20.63 16.29 -30.80
N LEU A 624 -21.33 15.31 -30.22
CA LEU A 624 -22.72 14.98 -30.54
C LEU A 624 -23.69 15.74 -29.61
N ALA A 625 -25.00 15.51 -29.74
CA ALA A 625 -26.00 16.14 -28.87
C ALA A 625 -25.90 15.63 -27.42
N GLN A 626 -26.33 16.46 -26.46
CA GLN A 626 -26.42 16.07 -25.04
C GLN A 626 -27.26 14.79 -24.88
N GLY A 627 -26.70 13.77 -24.24
CA GLY A 627 -27.38 12.48 -24.05
C GLY A 627 -27.53 11.64 -25.33
N THR A 628 -26.57 11.71 -26.27
CA THR A 628 -26.55 10.81 -27.43
C THR A 628 -26.01 9.44 -27.01
N TRP A 629 -26.84 8.39 -27.07
CA TRP A 629 -26.45 7.01 -26.75
C TRP A 629 -26.25 6.12 -27.98
N ILE A 630 -26.67 6.58 -29.17
CA ILE A 630 -26.56 5.84 -30.43
C ILE A 630 -25.96 6.80 -31.46
N TYR A 631 -24.85 6.39 -32.10
CA TYR A 631 -24.23 7.14 -33.19
C TYR A 631 -24.52 6.46 -34.53
N ASP A 632 -25.08 7.20 -35.49
CA ASP A 632 -25.55 6.68 -36.79
C ASP A 632 -24.41 6.44 -37.82
N GLY A 633 -23.16 6.50 -37.37
CA GLY A 633 -21.96 6.28 -38.19
C GLY A 633 -21.54 7.46 -39.07
N LYS A 634 -22.35 8.53 -39.19
CA LYS A 634 -22.19 9.60 -40.19
C LYS A 634 -22.48 11.03 -39.69
N SER A 635 -23.07 11.22 -38.52
CA SER A 635 -23.40 12.54 -37.98
C SER A 635 -22.14 13.38 -37.72
N ALA A 636 -22.19 14.66 -38.11
CA ALA A 636 -21.13 15.62 -37.84
C ALA A 636 -21.27 16.23 -36.43
N SER A 637 -20.26 16.99 -35.99
CA SER A 637 -20.32 17.72 -34.72
C SER A 637 -21.48 18.72 -34.69
N VAL A 638 -22.14 18.85 -33.53
CA VAL A 638 -23.17 19.87 -33.29
C VAL A 638 -22.46 21.19 -33.01
N GLU A 639 -22.40 22.08 -34.01
CA GLU A 639 -21.61 23.33 -33.96
C GLU A 639 -21.91 24.21 -32.72
N GLU A 640 -23.17 24.25 -32.25
CA GLU A 640 -23.57 25.00 -31.03
C GLU A 640 -22.89 24.48 -29.75
N LEU A 641 -22.57 23.18 -29.69
CA LEU A 641 -22.00 22.50 -28.52
C LEU A 641 -20.46 22.41 -28.56
N VAL A 642 -19.81 22.70 -29.70
CA VAL A 642 -18.35 22.68 -29.83
C VAL A 642 -17.76 23.92 -29.15
N GLY A 643 -16.94 23.70 -28.12
CA GLY A 643 -16.28 24.75 -27.37
C GLY A 643 -14.82 24.97 -27.74
N ASN A 644 -14.23 25.94 -27.07
CA ASN A 644 -12.80 26.07 -26.83
C ASN A 644 -12.60 26.40 -25.35
N LYS A 645 -11.36 26.43 -24.86
CA LYS A 645 -11.05 26.69 -23.44
C LYS A 645 -11.84 27.88 -22.85
N ALA A 646 -11.85 29.02 -23.52
CA ALA A 646 -12.52 30.23 -23.03
C ALA A 646 -14.05 30.18 -23.06
N THR A 647 -14.67 29.27 -23.83
CA THR A 647 -16.13 29.07 -23.85
C THR A 647 -16.56 27.83 -23.05
N SER A 648 -15.61 27.07 -22.50
CA SER A 648 -15.89 25.94 -21.60
C SER A 648 -15.94 26.40 -20.15
N GLU A 649 -15.13 27.41 -19.81
CA GLU A 649 -15.01 28.04 -18.49
C GLU A 649 -16.19 28.98 -18.16
N LEU A 650 -17.42 28.43 -18.04
CA LEU A 650 -18.56 29.18 -17.47
C LEU A 650 -18.39 29.33 -15.95
N THR A 651 -17.53 30.25 -15.53
CA THR A 651 -17.40 30.66 -14.14
C THR A 651 -17.16 32.18 -14.05
N ASP A 652 -18.03 32.92 -13.36
CA ASP A 652 -17.77 34.31 -12.93
C ASP A 652 -16.67 34.41 -11.84
N MET A 653 -15.87 33.37 -11.68
CA MET A 653 -14.76 33.28 -10.74
C MET A 653 -13.48 33.79 -11.40
N LYS A 654 -12.95 34.90 -10.92
CA LYS A 654 -11.60 35.33 -11.29
C LYS A 654 -10.59 34.38 -10.66
N ILE A 655 -9.86 33.64 -11.50
CA ILE A 655 -8.73 32.79 -11.13
C ILE A 655 -7.60 33.10 -12.10
N GLY A 656 -6.37 33.22 -11.62
CA GLY A 656 -5.23 33.62 -12.44
C GLY A 656 -5.23 35.12 -12.78
N TRP A 657 -4.62 35.49 -13.91
CA TRP A 657 -4.38 36.89 -14.28
C TRP A 657 -5.60 37.57 -14.92
N VAL A 658 -6.20 38.52 -14.20
CA VAL A 658 -7.27 39.41 -14.68
C VAL A 658 -6.88 40.88 -14.37
N ASP A 659 -6.96 41.77 -15.35
CA ASP A 659 -6.66 43.22 -15.20
C ASP A 659 -5.30 43.53 -14.52
N ASN A 660 -4.24 42.81 -14.92
CA ASN A 660 -2.89 42.88 -14.32
C ASN A 660 -2.83 42.55 -12.81
N LYS A 661 -3.79 41.78 -12.29
CA LYS A 661 -3.77 41.21 -10.94
C LYS A 661 -4.03 39.71 -10.99
N PHE A 662 -3.37 38.95 -10.11
CA PHE A 662 -3.67 37.53 -9.94
C PHE A 662 -4.79 37.35 -8.92
N TYR A 663 -5.72 36.45 -9.22
CA TYR A 663 -6.83 36.07 -8.34
C TYR A 663 -6.78 34.57 -8.00
N VAL A 664 -7.30 34.22 -6.83
CA VAL A 664 -7.55 32.86 -6.37
C VAL A 664 -8.93 32.87 -5.73
N ASP A 665 -9.80 31.93 -6.12
CA ASP A 665 -11.17 31.80 -5.59
C ASP A 665 -11.97 33.12 -5.60
N ASN A 666 -11.84 33.89 -6.69
CA ASN A 666 -12.40 35.23 -6.90
C ASN A 666 -11.84 36.35 -6.01
N GLU A 667 -10.96 36.05 -5.05
CA GLU A 667 -10.23 37.05 -4.25
C GLU A 667 -8.89 37.45 -4.86
N LEU A 668 -8.38 38.65 -4.49
CA LEU A 668 -7.06 39.11 -4.90
C LEU A 668 -5.95 38.33 -4.17
N ALA A 669 -5.09 37.66 -4.93
CA ALA A 669 -4.03 36.82 -4.40
C ALA A 669 -3.16 37.58 -3.38
N ASN A 670 -3.05 36.99 -2.18
CA ASN A 670 -2.30 37.54 -1.06
C ASN A 670 -1.56 36.41 -0.38
N GLY A 671 -0.27 36.60 -0.10
CA GLY A 671 0.59 35.53 0.37
C GLY A 671 1.11 34.66 -0.77
N TYR A 672 1.40 33.40 -0.46
CA TYR A 672 2.28 32.54 -1.25
C TYR A 672 1.46 31.54 -2.07
N VAL A 673 1.52 31.65 -3.39
CA VAL A 673 0.66 30.94 -4.34
C VAL A 673 1.53 30.24 -5.39
N TYR A 674 1.15 29.02 -5.78
CA TYR A 674 1.78 28.34 -6.90
C TYR A 674 1.04 28.70 -8.20
N ASP A 675 1.78 29.21 -9.18
CA ASP A 675 1.25 29.42 -10.54
C ASP A 675 1.61 28.19 -11.36
N TYR A 676 0.63 27.31 -11.51
CA TYR A 676 0.72 26.04 -12.22
C TYR A 676 1.09 26.22 -13.70
N ILE A 677 0.68 27.33 -14.33
CA ILE A 677 1.00 27.65 -15.74
C ILE A 677 2.50 27.95 -15.89
N ASN A 678 3.08 28.64 -14.91
CA ASN A 678 4.50 29.00 -14.87
C ASN A 678 5.35 28.00 -14.06
N THR A 679 4.78 26.88 -13.63
CA THR A 679 5.41 25.82 -12.82
C THR A 679 6.27 26.33 -11.66
N SER A 680 5.83 27.39 -10.98
CA SER A 680 6.64 28.07 -9.96
C SER A 680 5.82 28.74 -8.87
N TYR A 681 6.44 28.90 -7.71
CA TYR A 681 5.88 29.64 -6.59
C TYR A 681 6.11 31.14 -6.76
N TYR A 682 5.10 31.92 -6.39
CA TYR A 682 5.09 33.37 -6.41
C TYR A 682 4.55 33.88 -5.07
N LEU A 683 5.07 35.02 -4.60
CA LEU A 683 4.48 35.74 -3.46
C LEU A 683 3.70 36.94 -3.99
N PHE A 684 2.44 37.05 -3.62
CA PHE A 684 1.54 38.12 -4.03
C PHE A 684 1.15 39.02 -2.86
N LYS A 685 0.83 40.27 -3.18
CA LYS A 685 0.16 41.23 -2.31
C LYS A 685 -0.89 41.99 -3.11
N ASN A 686 -2.16 41.83 -2.75
CA ASN A 686 -3.32 42.40 -3.46
C ASN A 686 -3.31 42.12 -4.98
N GLY A 687 -2.95 40.89 -5.36
CA GLY A 687 -2.84 40.41 -6.73
C GLY A 687 -1.56 40.80 -7.47
N VAL A 688 -0.64 41.54 -6.85
CA VAL A 688 0.63 41.97 -7.47
C VAL A 688 1.79 41.10 -6.96
N ARG A 689 2.63 40.58 -7.88
CA ARG A 689 3.81 39.79 -7.53
C ARG A 689 4.88 40.62 -6.81
N LEU A 690 5.52 40.03 -5.81
CA LEU A 690 6.66 40.57 -5.08
C LEU A 690 7.97 39.92 -5.57
N SER A 691 9.09 40.62 -5.38
CA SER A 691 10.43 40.16 -5.77
C SER A 691 11.50 40.54 -4.74
N GLY A 692 12.71 40.00 -4.88
CA GLY A 692 13.80 40.08 -3.91
C GLY A 692 13.61 39.16 -2.71
N VAL A 693 14.35 39.43 -1.62
CA VAL A 693 14.15 38.73 -0.33
C VAL A 693 12.85 39.22 0.30
N GLN A 694 11.91 38.30 0.53
CA GLN A 694 10.59 38.57 1.09
C GLN A 694 10.32 37.74 2.34
N THR A 695 9.51 38.29 3.25
CA THR A 695 9.12 37.61 4.50
C THR A 695 7.72 37.02 4.37
N TYR A 696 7.57 35.72 4.63
CA TYR A 696 6.27 35.04 4.64
C TYR A 696 6.27 33.90 5.66
N ALA A 697 5.16 33.71 6.37
CA ALA A 697 4.98 32.65 7.38
C ALA A 697 6.19 32.48 8.35
N ASN A 698 6.71 33.59 8.87
CA ASN A 698 7.88 33.66 9.77
C ASN A 698 9.21 33.12 9.18
N SER A 699 9.33 33.04 7.86
CA SER A 699 10.55 32.67 7.12
C SER A 699 10.89 33.70 6.04
N TYR A 700 12.14 33.71 5.58
CA TYR A 700 12.53 34.43 4.36
C TYR A 700 12.54 33.48 3.15
N TYR A 701 12.15 34.03 2.00
CA TYR A 701 12.19 33.41 0.67
C TYR A 701 12.82 34.42 -0.30
N TYR A 702 13.35 33.98 -1.44
CA TYR A 702 13.79 34.86 -2.52
C TYR A 702 12.99 34.63 -3.80
N PHE A 703 12.60 35.73 -4.45
CA PHE A 703 11.86 35.75 -5.70
C PHE A 703 12.64 36.58 -6.73
N ASP A 704 12.92 36.01 -7.90
CA ASP A 704 13.76 36.62 -8.92
C ASP A 704 13.18 37.96 -9.44
N PRO A 705 13.94 39.08 -9.46
CA PRO A 705 13.44 40.39 -9.89
C PRO A 705 12.91 40.52 -11.32
N VAL A 706 13.20 39.57 -12.21
CA VAL A 706 12.80 39.63 -13.63
C VAL A 706 11.60 38.73 -13.92
N THR A 707 11.65 37.49 -13.45
CA THR A 707 10.66 36.44 -13.69
C THR A 707 9.65 36.31 -12.55
N TYR A 708 9.91 36.90 -11.39
CA TYR A 708 9.17 36.84 -10.12
C TYR A 708 9.08 35.42 -9.50
N LYS A 709 9.74 34.43 -10.11
CA LYS A 709 9.75 33.03 -9.64
C LYS A 709 10.50 32.89 -8.32
N ARG A 710 10.02 32.03 -7.41
CA ARG A 710 10.80 31.57 -6.26
C ARG A 710 12.10 30.92 -6.74
N VAL A 711 13.20 31.20 -6.07
CA VAL A 711 14.50 30.55 -6.34
C VAL A 711 14.84 29.58 -5.23
N ASP A 712 15.28 28.39 -5.62
CA ASP A 712 15.57 27.25 -4.75
C ASP A 712 17.02 26.80 -4.93
N ASN A 713 17.64 26.35 -3.84
CA ASN A 713 19.01 25.86 -3.78
C ASN A 713 20.12 26.86 -4.21
N GLU A 714 19.87 28.16 -4.06
CA GLU A 714 20.81 29.23 -4.44
C GLU A 714 21.13 30.21 -3.31
N ILE A 715 22.25 30.93 -3.45
CA ILE A 715 22.66 32.02 -2.55
C ILE A 715 22.33 33.35 -3.20
N HIS A 716 21.38 34.09 -2.63
CA HIS A 716 20.95 35.41 -3.11
C HIS A 716 21.18 36.53 -2.10
N GLN A 717 21.21 37.77 -2.59
CA GLN A 717 21.54 38.96 -1.80
C GLN A 717 20.28 39.79 -1.49
N ASP A 718 20.19 40.35 -0.29
CA ASP A 718 19.14 41.30 0.07
C ASP A 718 19.50 42.75 -0.33
N ASN A 719 18.54 43.65 -0.17
CA ASN A 719 18.72 45.08 -0.44
C ASN A 719 19.69 45.78 0.55
N THR A 720 20.21 45.09 1.58
CA THR A 720 21.23 45.59 2.51
C THR A 720 22.63 45.06 2.21
N GLY A 721 22.78 44.22 1.18
CA GLY A 721 24.05 43.61 0.76
C GLY A 721 24.40 42.31 1.47
N LYS A 722 23.52 41.76 2.30
CA LYS A 722 23.71 40.47 2.99
C LYS A 722 23.27 39.32 2.09
N LYS A 723 24.02 38.21 2.14
CA LYS A 723 23.74 36.99 1.36
C LYS A 723 23.07 35.92 2.21
N TYR A 724 22.14 35.19 1.62
CA TYR A 724 21.30 34.19 2.25
C TYR A 724 21.21 32.96 1.33
N TYR A 725 21.25 31.75 1.88
CA TYR A 725 20.95 30.52 1.13
C TYR A 725 19.50 30.12 1.30
N PHE A 726 18.82 29.85 0.19
CA PHE A 726 17.45 29.36 0.13
C PHE A 726 17.47 27.90 -0.33
N GLY A 727 16.80 27.00 0.41
CA GLY A 727 16.83 25.56 0.12
C GLY A 727 15.86 25.11 -0.97
N ASN A 728 15.64 23.80 -1.06
CA ASN A 728 14.70 23.16 -1.99
C ASN A 728 13.22 23.48 -1.71
N ASP A 729 12.90 23.86 -0.47
CA ASP A 729 11.60 24.40 -0.05
C ASP A 729 11.50 25.92 -0.26
N GLY A 730 12.50 26.55 -0.90
CA GLY A 730 12.66 27.99 -1.08
C GLY A 730 12.90 28.76 0.22
N ARG A 731 12.96 28.09 1.37
CA ARG A 731 13.13 28.72 2.68
C ARG A 731 14.60 28.94 2.97
N VAL A 732 14.87 30.10 3.55
CA VAL A 732 16.20 30.42 4.07
C VAL A 732 16.69 29.36 5.07
N LYS A 733 17.95 28.95 4.97
CA LYS A 733 18.60 28.03 5.91
C LYS A 733 19.61 28.77 6.81
N GLN A 734 19.92 28.18 7.95
CA GLN A 734 21.01 28.59 8.83
C GLN A 734 21.89 27.38 9.17
N GLY A 735 23.07 27.61 9.73
CA GLY A 735 24.05 26.60 10.11
C GLY A 735 25.34 26.69 9.31
N GLN A 736 26.12 25.61 9.32
CA GLN A 736 27.30 25.41 8.48
C GLN A 736 27.04 24.23 7.55
N PHE A 737 27.19 24.47 6.25
CA PHE A 737 26.98 23.48 5.19
C PHE A 737 27.67 23.99 3.91
N ALA A 738 27.80 23.13 2.90
CA ALA A 738 28.31 23.50 1.60
C ALA A 738 27.22 23.64 0.54
N VAL A 739 27.49 24.53 -0.41
CA VAL A 739 26.65 24.84 -1.57
C VAL A 739 27.58 24.92 -2.78
N ASN A 740 27.28 24.14 -3.82
CA ASN A 740 28.07 24.06 -5.05
C ASN A 740 29.57 23.83 -4.79
N GLY A 741 29.91 22.96 -3.84
CA GLY A 741 31.29 22.60 -3.53
C GLY A 741 32.06 23.57 -2.64
N VAL A 742 31.41 24.58 -2.06
CA VAL A 742 32.02 25.56 -1.16
C VAL A 742 31.29 25.61 0.17
N ALA A 743 32.00 25.47 1.29
CA ALA A 743 31.40 25.47 2.64
C ALA A 743 31.28 26.88 3.25
N TYR A 744 30.08 27.23 3.69
CA TYR A 744 29.70 28.54 4.24
C TYR A 744 29.14 28.42 5.67
N ASN A 745 29.11 29.55 6.38
CA ASN A 745 28.51 29.70 7.70
C ASN A 745 27.42 30.78 7.65
N PHE A 746 26.16 30.40 7.82
CA PHE A 746 24.99 31.31 7.77
C PHE A 746 24.48 31.72 9.18
N GLY A 747 25.31 31.54 10.22
CA GLY A 747 24.91 31.74 11.61
C GLY A 747 24.02 30.61 12.14
N ASN A 748 23.55 30.72 13.38
CA ASN A 748 22.57 29.78 13.96
C ASN A 748 21.67 30.45 15.02
N ASP A 749 21.51 31.76 14.88
CA ASP A 749 20.92 32.72 15.81
C ASP A 749 19.79 33.52 15.14
N LYS A 750 19.20 32.93 14.08
CA LYS A 750 18.12 33.51 13.26
C LYS A 750 18.47 34.82 12.53
N THR A 751 19.75 35.13 12.31
CA THR A 751 20.12 36.22 11.36
C THR A 751 20.29 35.73 9.92
N TYR A 752 20.49 34.43 9.71
CA TYR A 752 20.54 33.69 8.43
C TYR A 752 21.57 34.14 7.37
N TYR A 753 22.29 35.25 7.56
CA TYR A 753 23.21 35.78 6.56
C TYR A 753 24.61 35.14 6.61
N GLU A 754 25.29 35.11 5.46
CA GLU A 754 26.66 34.61 5.28
C GLU A 754 27.67 35.34 6.20
N ARG A 755 28.44 34.56 6.96
CA ARG A 755 29.50 35.00 7.89
C ARG A 755 30.91 34.63 7.42
N GLY A 756 31.03 34.22 6.16
CA GLY A 756 32.23 33.65 5.56
C GLY A 756 32.25 32.12 5.55
N PHE A 757 33.41 31.55 5.24
CA PHE A 757 33.57 30.12 5.00
C PHE A 757 33.58 29.25 6.27
N ALA A 758 33.10 28.00 6.15
CA ALA A 758 33.11 26.98 7.19
C ALA A 758 34.23 25.94 7.01
N SER A 759 34.37 25.02 7.96
CA SER A 759 35.35 23.93 7.96
C SER A 759 34.88 22.74 8.81
N GLY A 760 35.40 21.55 8.53
CA GLY A 760 35.03 20.31 9.21
C GLY A 760 34.25 19.34 8.32
N TYR A 761 33.59 18.38 8.95
CA TYR A 761 32.77 17.34 8.31
C TYR A 761 31.35 17.88 8.09
N LEU A 762 31.00 18.20 6.83
CA LEU A 762 29.77 18.90 6.46
C LEU A 762 29.14 18.25 5.21
N GLN A 763 27.83 18.39 5.04
CA GLN A 763 27.14 18.00 3.80
C GLN A 763 27.20 19.13 2.77
N ASP A 764 27.23 18.75 1.49
CA ASP A 764 27.08 19.66 0.34
C ASP A 764 25.65 19.51 -0.19
N VAL A 765 24.80 20.51 0.09
CA VAL A 765 23.34 20.37 -0.08
C VAL A 765 22.87 20.43 -1.54
N THR A 766 23.79 20.71 -2.46
CA THR A 766 23.59 20.64 -3.92
C THR A 766 24.16 19.36 -4.55
N ASP A 767 24.75 18.46 -3.76
CA ASP A 767 25.47 17.27 -4.22
C ASP A 767 24.94 16.03 -3.46
N ASN A 768 23.65 15.74 -3.64
CA ASN A 768 22.90 14.64 -3.02
C ASN A 768 23.10 14.48 -1.50
N ASN A 769 23.29 15.58 -0.77
CA ASN A 769 23.63 15.62 0.66
C ASN A 769 24.84 14.73 1.05
N GLN A 770 25.76 14.52 0.11
CA GLN A 770 26.97 13.73 0.33
C GLN A 770 27.87 14.39 1.38
N TRP A 771 28.62 13.56 2.10
CA TRP A 771 29.45 14.00 3.22
C TRP A 771 30.88 14.33 2.78
N TYR A 772 31.31 15.54 3.09
CA TYR A 772 32.60 16.11 2.71
C TYR A 772 33.42 16.55 3.92
N TRP A 773 34.75 16.61 3.78
CA TRP A 773 35.59 17.42 4.64
C TRP A 773 35.98 18.73 3.96
N PHE A 774 35.82 19.84 4.67
CA PHE A 774 36.17 21.18 4.21
C PHE A 774 37.22 21.86 5.09
N GLU A 775 38.12 22.60 4.48
CA GLU A 775 39.09 23.47 5.16
C GLU A 775 39.05 24.87 4.52
N SER A 776 38.68 25.88 5.31
CA SER A 776 38.44 27.27 4.88
C SER A 776 37.57 27.36 3.61
N GLY A 777 36.45 26.65 3.61
CA GLY A 777 35.49 26.60 2.50
C GLY A 777 35.79 25.60 1.40
N LYS A 778 36.96 24.96 1.37
CA LYS A 778 37.43 24.13 0.23
C LYS A 778 37.44 22.63 0.56
N LYS A 779 36.99 21.80 -0.39
CA LYS A 779 37.02 20.33 -0.32
C LYS A 779 38.46 19.80 -0.05
N TYR A 780 38.61 18.86 0.89
CA TYR A 780 39.89 18.32 1.37
C TYR A 780 40.12 16.86 0.96
N THR A 781 41.33 16.52 0.50
CA THR A 781 41.73 15.14 0.17
C THR A 781 42.71 14.58 1.21
N GLY A 782 42.43 13.39 1.73
CA GLY A 782 43.28 12.67 2.68
C GLY A 782 42.51 12.14 3.90
N PHE A 783 43.23 11.77 4.97
CA PHE A 783 42.61 11.33 6.22
C PHE A 783 42.37 12.49 7.19
N ARG A 784 41.23 12.45 7.88
CA ARG A 784 40.91 13.33 9.03
C ARG A 784 40.39 12.50 10.20
N TYR A 785 40.83 12.87 11.42
CA TYR A 785 40.36 12.26 12.65
C TYR A 785 39.13 13.03 13.16
N TYR A 786 38.02 12.33 13.34
CA TYR A 786 36.73 12.91 13.73
C TYR A 786 35.90 11.87 14.50
N MET A 787 35.16 12.30 15.52
CA MET A 787 34.28 11.46 16.36
C MET A 787 34.89 10.08 16.73
N GLY A 788 36.14 10.10 17.19
CA GLY A 788 36.85 8.92 17.72
C GLY A 788 37.55 8.03 16.68
N THR A 789 37.44 8.30 15.37
CA THR A 789 38.04 7.48 14.31
C THR A 789 38.65 8.33 13.19
N TYR A 790 39.36 7.69 12.26
CA TYR A 790 39.74 8.30 10.99
C TYR A 790 38.66 8.08 9.93
N TYR A 791 38.48 9.08 9.07
CA TYR A 791 37.71 9.00 7.83
C TYR A 791 38.66 9.36 6.67
N PHE A 792 38.47 8.73 5.50
CA PHE A 792 39.21 9.08 4.29
C PHE A 792 38.32 9.87 3.32
N PHE A 793 38.91 10.90 2.72
CA PHE A 793 38.25 11.81 1.78
C PHE A 793 39.02 11.87 0.47
N GLU A 794 38.33 11.67 -0.65
CA GLU A 794 38.88 11.80 -2.01
C GLU A 794 38.16 12.94 -2.72
N THR A 795 38.92 13.91 -3.25
CA THR A 795 38.42 15.21 -3.77
C THR A 795 37.43 15.93 -2.84
N GLY A 796 37.52 15.68 -1.53
CA GLY A 796 36.59 16.15 -0.51
C GLY A 796 35.62 15.10 0.01
N GLN A 797 35.19 14.14 -0.81
CA GLN A 797 34.08 13.22 -0.52
C GLN A 797 34.52 12.05 0.35
N ARG A 798 33.78 11.78 1.44
CA ARG A 798 34.01 10.60 2.29
C ARG A 798 33.91 9.32 1.44
N GLN A 799 34.92 8.47 1.55
CA GLN A 799 34.95 7.16 0.89
C GLN A 799 34.40 6.06 1.80
N GLU A 800 33.79 5.05 1.20
CA GLU A 800 33.21 3.87 1.87
C GLU A 800 33.79 2.57 1.31
N SER A 801 33.84 1.53 2.13
CA SER A 801 34.25 0.17 1.76
C SER A 801 35.61 0.08 1.04
N LYS A 802 36.52 1.04 1.29
CA LYS A 802 37.72 1.31 0.48
C LYS A 802 39.01 0.98 1.22
N TRP A 803 39.93 0.31 0.53
CA TRP A 803 41.31 0.10 0.98
C TRP A 803 42.17 1.31 0.64
N GLU A 804 42.86 1.88 1.63
CA GLU A 804 43.66 3.09 1.46
C GLU A 804 45.02 3.02 2.16
N THR A 805 45.95 3.91 1.80
CA THR A 805 47.31 3.94 2.37
C THR A 805 47.71 5.34 2.81
N ALA A 806 48.08 5.49 4.08
CA ALA A 806 48.56 6.75 4.65
C ALA A 806 49.64 6.51 5.70
N TRP A 807 50.55 7.47 5.89
CA TRP A 807 51.67 7.38 6.85
C TRP A 807 52.53 6.09 6.71
N GLY A 808 52.58 5.49 5.52
CA GLY A 808 53.26 4.21 5.25
C GLY A 808 52.50 2.95 5.69
N MET A 809 51.25 3.10 6.15
CA MET A 809 50.40 2.02 6.69
C MET A 809 49.13 1.85 5.85
N LYS A 810 48.61 0.62 5.76
CA LYS A 810 47.36 0.31 5.05
C LYS A 810 46.16 0.37 6.01
N TYR A 811 45.06 0.97 5.55
CA TYR A 811 43.80 1.14 6.26
C TYR A 811 42.64 0.61 5.41
N TYR A 812 41.50 0.35 6.05
CA TYR A 812 40.23 0.13 5.38
C TYR A 812 39.18 1.01 6.03
N VAL A 813 38.42 1.75 5.21
CA VAL A 813 37.21 2.45 5.66
C VAL A 813 35.99 1.57 5.39
N GLY A 814 35.13 1.40 6.39
CA GLY A 814 33.94 0.56 6.29
C GLY A 814 32.81 1.19 5.46
N THR A 815 31.64 0.57 5.46
CA THR A 815 30.43 1.10 4.81
C THR A 815 29.95 2.41 5.43
N ASP A 816 30.24 2.68 6.71
CA ASP A 816 30.02 3.98 7.34
C ASP A 816 31.15 4.99 7.06
N GLY A 817 32.15 4.62 6.25
CA GLY A 817 33.34 5.41 5.92
C GLY A 817 34.33 5.59 7.08
N ARG A 818 34.10 4.93 8.23
CA ARG A 818 35.01 4.95 9.37
C ARG A 818 36.14 3.97 9.15
N ALA A 819 37.36 4.35 9.52
CA ALA A 819 38.45 3.41 9.59
C ALA A 819 38.13 2.32 10.61
N VAL A 820 38.32 1.05 10.24
CA VAL A 820 37.90 -0.11 11.03
C VAL A 820 38.92 -0.53 12.09
N GLN A 821 38.49 -1.37 13.06
CA GLN A 821 39.36 -1.95 14.09
C GLN A 821 39.03 -3.42 14.37
N GLY A 822 39.96 -4.12 15.02
CA GLY A 822 39.83 -5.53 15.38
C GLY A 822 39.86 -6.45 14.17
N VAL A 823 39.26 -7.64 14.31
CA VAL A 823 39.12 -8.61 13.22
C VAL A 823 37.91 -8.23 12.36
N GLN A 824 38.15 -8.01 11.08
CA GLN A 824 37.14 -7.65 10.08
C GLN A 824 37.20 -8.60 8.89
N ILE A 825 36.05 -8.92 8.32
CA ILE A 825 35.96 -9.71 7.09
C ILE A 825 35.71 -8.75 5.94
N ILE A 826 36.62 -8.78 4.96
CA ILE A 826 36.58 -7.95 3.76
C ILE A 826 36.78 -8.91 2.59
N ASP A 827 35.86 -8.89 1.61
CA ASP A 827 35.89 -9.77 0.43
C ASP A 827 36.01 -11.28 0.78
N GLY A 828 35.38 -11.70 1.88
CA GLY A 828 35.41 -13.09 2.39
C GLY A 828 36.69 -13.50 3.12
N GLN A 829 37.66 -12.58 3.28
CA GLN A 829 38.95 -12.81 3.92
C GLN A 829 39.04 -12.03 5.24
N ALA A 830 39.46 -12.69 6.33
CA ALA A 830 39.58 -12.06 7.64
C ALA A 830 40.95 -11.38 7.83
N TYR A 831 40.90 -10.11 8.21
CA TYR A 831 42.02 -9.20 8.45
C TYR A 831 41.99 -8.67 9.88
N ASP A 832 43.16 -8.47 10.49
CA ASP A 832 43.29 -7.82 11.80
C ASP A 832 43.81 -6.39 11.65
N PHE A 833 43.08 -5.42 12.19
CA PHE A 833 43.43 -3.98 12.25
C PHE A 833 43.86 -3.54 13.66
N GLY A 834 43.82 -4.45 14.65
CA GLY A 834 44.08 -4.19 16.06
C GLY A 834 43.01 -3.34 16.74
N THR A 835 43.01 -3.38 18.08
CA THR A 835 42.03 -2.68 18.95
C THR A 835 42.65 -1.53 19.74
N ASN A 836 43.85 -1.09 19.37
CA ASN A 836 44.69 -0.16 20.13
C ASN A 836 44.62 1.31 19.65
N GLY A 837 43.53 1.71 18.98
CA GLY A 837 43.38 3.10 18.50
C GLY A 837 44.18 3.46 17.24
N THR A 838 44.89 2.51 16.60
CA THR A 838 45.76 2.80 15.44
C THR A 838 45.13 2.54 14.07
N PHE A 839 44.02 1.79 14.00
CA PHE A 839 43.19 1.54 12.80
C PHE A 839 43.87 0.91 11.57
N ASN A 840 45.19 0.71 11.58
CA ASN A 840 45.91 0.16 10.43
C ASN A 840 46.00 -1.37 10.46
N LEU A 841 45.98 -1.97 9.27
CA LEU A 841 46.16 -3.41 9.05
C LEU A 841 47.43 -3.93 9.71
N LYS A 842 47.30 -5.03 10.47
CA LYS A 842 48.39 -5.80 11.09
C LYS A 842 48.74 -7.05 10.26
N GLY A 843 47.74 -7.69 9.66
CA GLY A 843 47.89 -8.89 8.84
C GLY A 843 46.55 -9.61 8.59
N THR A 844 46.61 -10.86 8.15
CA THR A 844 45.43 -11.75 8.08
C THR A 844 45.21 -12.44 9.42
N ALA A 845 43.95 -12.52 9.87
CA ALA A 845 43.61 -13.04 11.20
C ALA A 845 43.84 -14.56 11.29
N SER A 846 44.37 -15.06 12.42
CA SER A 846 44.61 -16.50 12.62
C SER A 846 44.46 -16.90 14.09
N GLY A 847 44.02 -18.14 14.33
CA GLY A 847 43.78 -18.72 15.65
C GLY A 847 42.34 -18.52 16.14
N TYR A 848 42.13 -18.77 17.44
CA TYR A 848 40.86 -18.62 18.13
C TYR A 848 40.62 -17.15 18.51
N LEU A 849 39.61 -16.52 17.90
CA LEU A 849 39.38 -15.08 17.98
C LEU A 849 37.88 -14.78 18.16
N TYR A 850 37.56 -13.80 19.01
CA TYR A 850 36.22 -13.23 19.08
C TYR A 850 36.00 -12.36 17.83
N SER A 851 34.99 -12.69 17.02
CA SER A 851 34.70 -12.03 15.75
C SER A 851 33.21 -12.12 15.43
N PRO A 852 32.37 -11.27 16.07
CA PRO A 852 30.92 -11.29 15.89
C PRO A 852 30.48 -10.92 14.47
N SER A 853 31.37 -10.33 13.67
CA SER A 853 31.21 -10.03 12.24
C SER A 853 31.23 -11.27 11.34
N LEU A 854 31.75 -12.42 11.79
CA LEU A 854 31.54 -13.71 11.11
C LEU A 854 30.22 -14.35 11.58
N SER A 855 30.02 -14.41 12.89
CA SER A 855 28.79 -14.88 13.52
C SER A 855 28.81 -14.53 15.00
N THR A 856 27.65 -14.19 15.56
CA THR A 856 27.43 -14.10 17.02
C THR A 856 27.08 -15.45 17.66
N ALA A 857 26.81 -16.48 16.84
CA ALA A 857 26.39 -17.80 17.31
C ALA A 857 27.41 -18.43 18.27
N ASN A 858 26.91 -19.25 19.21
CA ASN A 858 27.71 -19.96 20.21
C ASN A 858 28.64 -19.07 21.07
N GLY A 859 28.43 -17.75 21.09
CA GLY A 859 29.23 -16.77 21.84
C GLY A 859 30.22 -15.96 21.01
N GLY A 860 30.15 -16.00 19.68
CA GLY A 860 30.93 -15.12 18.79
C GLY A 860 32.41 -15.46 18.65
N TYR A 861 32.84 -16.63 19.12
CA TYR A 861 34.22 -17.12 18.99
C TYR A 861 34.39 -18.00 17.76
N ASN A 862 35.44 -17.72 17.00
CA ASN A 862 35.71 -18.33 15.72
C ASN A 862 37.17 -18.80 15.60
N TRP A 863 37.46 -19.73 14.69
CA TRP A 863 38.83 -20.11 14.31
C TRP A 863 39.13 -19.73 12.86
N PHE A 864 40.23 -19.00 12.66
CA PHE A 864 40.75 -18.64 11.34
C PHE A 864 42.14 -19.23 11.09
N GLU A 865 42.45 -19.56 9.84
CA GLU A 865 43.79 -19.98 9.40
C GLU A 865 44.21 -19.13 8.20
N ASN A 866 45.21 -18.26 8.38
CA ASN A 866 45.65 -17.27 7.38
C ASN A 866 44.49 -16.42 6.83
N GLY A 867 43.54 -16.05 7.70
CA GLY A 867 42.34 -15.27 7.42
C GLY A 867 41.16 -16.06 6.82
N LYS A 868 41.26 -17.38 6.66
CA LYS A 868 40.15 -18.22 6.17
C LYS A 868 39.42 -18.92 7.32
N PRO A 869 38.08 -18.98 7.35
CA PRO A 869 37.34 -19.70 8.38
C PRO A 869 37.64 -21.22 8.37
N TYR A 870 37.81 -21.82 9.55
CA TYR A 870 38.19 -23.24 9.68
C TYR A 870 37.03 -24.18 10.05
N THR A 871 37.05 -25.41 9.51
CA THR A 871 36.11 -26.49 9.85
C THR A 871 36.87 -27.71 10.37
N GLY A 872 36.52 -28.18 11.57
CA GLY A 872 37.12 -29.34 12.24
C GLY A 872 37.47 -29.09 13.70
N PHE A 873 38.31 -29.95 14.29
CA PHE A 873 38.84 -29.77 15.65
C PHE A 873 40.13 -28.93 15.68
N ARG A 874 40.23 -28.04 16.67
CA ARG A 874 41.49 -27.38 17.06
C ARG A 874 41.73 -27.48 18.56
N TYR A 875 42.98 -27.65 18.94
CA TYR A 875 43.42 -27.70 20.34
C TYR A 875 43.76 -26.29 20.81
N TYR A 876 43.18 -25.87 21.93
CA TYR A 876 43.35 -24.54 22.50
C TYR A 876 43.11 -24.58 24.02
N GLU A 877 43.88 -23.82 24.80
CA GLU A 877 43.77 -23.73 26.27
C GLU A 877 43.46 -25.06 26.99
N GLY A 878 44.24 -26.09 26.64
CA GLY A 878 44.22 -27.41 27.27
C GLY A 878 43.28 -28.45 26.65
N THR A 879 42.32 -28.06 25.80
CA THR A 879 41.27 -28.95 25.26
C THR A 879 41.02 -28.77 23.76
N TYR A 880 40.21 -29.65 23.16
CA TYR A 880 39.74 -29.54 21.79
C TYR A 880 38.41 -28.80 21.70
N TYR A 881 38.27 -27.94 20.70
CA TYR A 881 37.03 -27.26 20.32
C TYR A 881 36.68 -27.61 18.87
N TRP A 882 35.39 -27.79 18.57
CA TRP A 882 34.90 -28.06 17.21
C TRP A 882 34.41 -26.78 16.54
N PHE A 883 34.78 -26.60 15.26
CA PHE A 883 34.42 -25.44 14.45
C PHE A 883 33.75 -25.88 13.14
N VAL A 884 32.80 -25.08 12.64
CA VAL A 884 32.16 -25.24 11.34
C VAL A 884 32.13 -23.87 10.66
N ASN A 885 32.79 -23.77 9.50
CA ASN A 885 32.98 -22.53 8.73
C ASN A 885 33.47 -21.38 9.60
N GLY A 886 34.46 -21.66 10.45
CA GLY A 886 35.02 -20.77 11.46
C GLY A 886 34.28 -20.76 12.80
N VAL A 887 32.97 -20.99 12.83
CA VAL A 887 32.13 -20.78 14.04
C VAL A 887 32.29 -21.93 15.04
N ARG A 888 32.62 -21.62 16.30
CA ARG A 888 32.66 -22.62 17.40
C ARG A 888 31.30 -23.30 17.56
N GLN A 889 31.29 -24.59 17.83
CA GLN A 889 30.08 -25.33 18.20
C GLN A 889 30.10 -25.71 19.69
N ASN A 890 29.01 -25.42 20.39
CA ASN A 890 28.87 -25.68 21.83
C ASN A 890 28.45 -27.14 22.08
N ALA A 891 27.37 -27.39 22.83
CA ALA A 891 27.04 -28.72 23.36
C ALA A 891 26.76 -29.77 22.26
N GLY A 892 27.17 -31.03 22.50
CA GLY A 892 26.72 -32.19 21.74
C GLY A 892 27.81 -33.10 21.17
N TRP A 893 27.37 -34.20 20.56
CA TRP A 893 28.24 -35.20 19.94
C TRP A 893 28.93 -34.68 18.67
N ARG A 894 30.20 -35.06 18.47
CA ARG A 894 31.04 -34.76 17.30
C ARG A 894 31.81 -36.02 16.90
N GLU A 895 32.17 -36.15 15.63
CA GLU A 895 32.97 -37.29 15.13
C GLU A 895 34.13 -36.79 14.26
N ALA A 896 35.34 -37.28 14.54
CA ALA A 896 36.57 -36.91 13.87
C ALA A 896 37.64 -37.99 14.05
N TRP A 897 38.56 -38.14 13.09
CA TRP A 897 39.65 -39.14 13.15
C TRP A 897 39.16 -40.58 13.41
N GLY A 898 37.94 -40.94 12.99
CA GLY A 898 37.31 -42.24 13.26
C GLY A 898 36.84 -42.43 14.72
N MET A 899 36.81 -41.38 15.52
CA MET A 899 36.47 -41.39 16.95
C MET A 899 35.33 -40.43 17.27
N LYS A 900 34.56 -40.76 18.31
CA LYS A 900 33.41 -39.98 18.79
C LYS A 900 33.76 -39.17 20.03
N TYR A 901 33.31 -37.92 20.07
CA TYR A 901 33.60 -36.92 21.10
C TYR A 901 32.29 -36.27 21.55
N TYR A 902 32.28 -35.64 22.73
CA TYR A 902 31.21 -34.74 23.15
C TYR A 902 31.82 -33.40 23.57
N THR A 903 31.33 -32.30 23.01
CA THR A 903 31.69 -30.93 23.43
C THR A 903 30.64 -30.40 24.41
N ASP A 904 31.07 -29.65 25.41
CA ASP A 904 30.19 -29.07 26.44
C ASP A 904 29.52 -27.76 25.99
N ALA A 905 28.75 -27.12 26.89
CA ALA A 905 28.07 -25.85 26.61
C ALA A 905 29.02 -24.67 26.29
N SER A 906 30.32 -24.79 26.57
CA SER A 906 31.38 -23.85 26.19
C SER A 906 32.18 -24.30 24.95
N GLY A 907 31.80 -25.42 24.33
CA GLY A 907 32.44 -26.02 23.16
C GLY A 907 33.67 -26.86 23.48
N ARG A 908 34.00 -27.08 24.75
CA ARG A 908 35.19 -27.85 25.19
C ARG A 908 34.91 -29.34 25.10
N ALA A 909 35.81 -30.13 24.52
CA ALA A 909 35.71 -31.59 24.57
C ALA A 909 35.81 -32.10 26.02
N LEU A 910 34.97 -33.07 26.39
CA LEU A 910 34.89 -33.66 27.73
C LEU A 910 35.94 -34.77 27.97
N GLN A 911 36.24 -35.02 29.25
CA GLN A 911 37.08 -36.14 29.72
C GLN A 911 36.41 -36.89 30.89
N GLY A 912 36.90 -38.10 31.15
CA GLY A 912 36.51 -38.96 32.26
C GLY A 912 35.12 -39.56 32.10
N ILE A 913 34.57 -40.04 33.22
CA ILE A 913 33.20 -40.54 33.26
C ILE A 913 32.24 -39.35 33.35
N GLN A 914 31.36 -39.24 32.37
CA GLN A 914 30.37 -38.17 32.24
C GLN A 914 28.97 -38.74 32.14
N ILE A 915 27.99 -38.01 32.68
CA ILE A 915 26.57 -38.33 32.52
C ILE A 915 26.01 -37.45 31.41
N ILE A 916 25.55 -38.06 30.32
CA ILE A 916 24.95 -37.40 29.16
C ILE A 916 23.62 -38.09 28.90
N ASP A 917 22.53 -37.32 28.81
CA ASP A 917 21.18 -37.81 28.50
C ASP A 917 20.74 -39.00 29.38
N GLY A 918 21.11 -38.96 30.66
CA GLY A 918 20.81 -39.99 31.67
C GLY A 918 21.69 -41.26 31.60
N GLN A 919 22.63 -41.34 30.67
CA GLN A 919 23.56 -42.46 30.51
C GLN A 919 24.98 -42.08 30.91
N ALA A 920 25.73 -43.05 31.46
CA ALA A 920 27.11 -42.87 31.86
C ALA A 920 28.08 -43.32 30.75
N TYR A 921 28.99 -42.43 30.35
CA TYR A 921 29.98 -42.65 29.28
C TYR A 921 31.39 -42.35 29.80
N ASP A 922 32.38 -43.15 29.40
CA ASP A 922 33.80 -42.88 29.70
C ASP A 922 34.49 -42.31 28.45
N PHE A 923 35.02 -41.09 28.55
CA PHE A 923 35.84 -40.43 27.52
C PHE A 923 37.35 -40.62 27.74
N GLY A 924 37.72 -41.35 28.80
CA GLY A 924 39.09 -41.52 29.24
C GLY A 924 39.62 -40.28 29.96
N THR A 925 40.69 -40.44 30.73
CA THR A 925 41.33 -39.35 31.49
C THR A 925 42.65 -38.91 30.83
N SER A 926 43.38 -38.02 31.50
CA SER A 926 44.80 -37.73 31.23
C SER A 926 45.11 -37.33 29.78
N GLY A 927 44.31 -36.42 29.21
CA GLY A 927 44.52 -35.91 27.85
C GLY A 927 43.76 -36.66 26.76
N THR A 928 43.03 -37.73 27.09
CA THR A 928 42.11 -38.39 26.15
C THR A 928 40.70 -37.80 26.24
N TYR A 929 40.08 -37.57 25.09
CA TYR A 929 38.84 -36.79 24.93
C TYR A 929 37.73 -37.53 24.17
N ASN A 930 38.01 -38.75 23.68
CA ASN A 930 37.10 -39.52 22.85
C ASN A 930 36.44 -40.63 23.66
N LEU A 931 35.18 -40.91 23.34
CA LEU A 931 34.40 -42.01 23.90
C LEU A 931 35.20 -43.32 23.81
N LYS A 932 35.36 -43.98 24.96
CA LYS A 932 36.03 -45.28 25.11
C LYS A 932 34.99 -46.39 25.26
N SER A 933 33.99 -46.17 26.10
CA SER A 933 32.97 -47.16 26.45
C SER A 933 31.76 -46.50 27.16
N ALA A 934 30.71 -47.29 27.37
CA ALA A 934 29.65 -46.96 28.31
C ALA A 934 30.09 -47.37 29.73
N ALA A 935 30.06 -46.43 30.68
CA ALA A 935 30.62 -46.62 32.01
C ALA A 935 29.75 -47.55 32.89
N SER A 936 30.37 -48.26 33.83
CA SER A 936 29.69 -49.23 34.71
C SER A 936 30.27 -49.25 36.12
N GLY A 937 29.48 -49.71 37.09
CA GLY A 937 29.85 -49.85 38.50
C GLY A 937 29.24 -48.77 39.40
N TYR A 938 29.76 -48.68 40.63
CA TYR A 938 29.35 -47.71 41.64
C TYR A 938 30.07 -46.37 41.42
N LEU A 939 29.32 -45.34 41.07
CA LEU A 939 29.83 -44.02 40.70
C LEU A 939 29.28 -42.94 41.64
N TYR A 940 30.10 -41.94 41.97
CA TYR A 940 29.59 -40.69 42.54
C TYR A 940 29.14 -39.79 41.38
N SER A 941 27.84 -39.51 41.28
CA SER A 941 27.24 -38.85 40.12
C SER A 941 26.07 -37.93 40.54
N PRO A 942 26.31 -36.91 41.38
CA PRO A 942 25.28 -35.98 41.86
C PRO A 942 24.62 -35.14 40.76
N SER A 943 25.13 -35.17 39.53
CA SER A 943 24.49 -34.64 38.31
C SER A 943 23.36 -35.55 37.78
N TYR A 944 23.44 -36.86 38.02
CA TYR A 944 22.36 -37.80 37.71
C TYR A 944 21.29 -37.81 38.80
N SER A 945 21.70 -37.94 40.07
CA SER A 945 20.81 -37.75 41.21
C SER A 945 21.60 -37.42 42.48
N LYS A 946 21.13 -36.45 43.26
CA LYS A 946 21.71 -36.09 44.57
C LYS A 946 21.16 -36.95 45.72
N ALA A 947 20.11 -37.75 45.47
CA ALA A 947 19.44 -38.52 46.50
C ALA A 947 20.39 -39.51 47.20
N ASN A 948 20.13 -39.77 48.48
CA ASN A 948 20.88 -40.72 49.32
C ASN A 948 22.41 -40.56 49.34
N GLY A 949 22.92 -39.36 49.03
CA GLY A 949 24.34 -39.01 49.06
C GLY A 949 25.02 -38.96 47.69
N GLY A 950 24.27 -38.96 46.57
CA GLY A 950 24.83 -38.75 45.23
C GLY A 950 25.57 -39.95 44.63
N TYR A 951 25.35 -41.16 45.15
CA TYR A 951 25.98 -42.39 44.69
C TYR A 951 25.01 -43.25 43.87
N ASN A 952 25.50 -43.73 42.74
CA ASN A 952 24.72 -44.43 41.74
C ASN A 952 25.36 -45.74 41.29
N TRP A 953 24.58 -46.65 40.70
CA TRP A 953 25.09 -47.82 39.98
C TRP A 953 24.61 -47.83 38.53
N PHE A 954 25.56 -48.00 37.61
CA PHE A 954 25.30 -48.13 36.18
C PHE A 954 25.84 -49.47 35.65
N GLU A 955 25.18 -50.02 34.62
CA GLU A 955 25.63 -51.21 33.88
C GLU A 955 25.50 -50.94 32.38
N ASN A 956 26.62 -51.03 31.66
CA ASN A 956 26.75 -50.62 30.25
C ASN A 956 26.15 -49.24 29.98
N GLY A 957 26.47 -48.27 30.85
CA GLY A 957 25.98 -46.88 30.81
C GLY A 957 24.56 -46.66 31.33
N LYS A 958 23.78 -47.71 31.62
CA LYS A 958 22.36 -47.60 32.01
C LYS A 958 22.16 -47.73 33.53
N PRO A 959 21.23 -46.98 34.12
CA PRO A 959 20.96 -47.04 35.57
C PRO A 959 20.43 -48.41 36.01
N TYR A 960 20.91 -48.93 37.14
CA TYR A 960 20.60 -50.28 37.64
C TYR A 960 19.57 -50.31 38.78
N THR A 961 18.71 -51.33 38.80
CA THR A 961 17.76 -51.61 39.90
C THR A 961 18.00 -53.01 40.47
N GLY A 962 18.16 -53.12 41.79
CA GLY A 962 18.38 -54.38 42.51
C GLY A 962 19.55 -54.33 43.49
N PHE A 963 20.03 -55.49 43.94
CA PHE A 963 21.21 -55.61 44.80
C PHE A 963 22.52 -55.73 43.99
N ARG A 964 23.56 -55.03 44.44
CA ARG A 964 24.95 -55.23 43.99
C ARG A 964 25.91 -55.35 45.16
N TYR A 965 26.83 -56.32 45.07
CA TYR A 965 27.89 -56.49 46.05
C TYR A 965 29.06 -55.57 45.72
N TYR A 966 29.49 -54.76 46.68
CA TYR A 966 30.55 -53.77 46.53
C TYR A 966 31.22 -53.50 47.87
N MET A 967 32.55 -53.32 47.90
CA MET A 967 33.34 -52.99 49.09
C MET A 967 32.87 -53.69 50.40
N GLY A 968 32.74 -55.02 50.32
CA GLY A 968 32.46 -55.87 51.47
C GLY A 968 31.02 -55.88 51.99
N THR A 969 30.01 -55.49 51.19
CA THR A 969 28.58 -55.69 51.50
C THR A 969 27.70 -55.59 50.25
N TYR A 970 26.41 -55.91 50.37
CA TYR A 970 25.40 -55.61 49.37
C TYR A 970 24.83 -54.20 49.56
N TYR A 971 24.55 -53.52 48.45
CA TYR A 971 23.86 -52.23 48.37
C TYR A 971 22.62 -52.37 47.47
N TRP A 972 21.50 -51.76 47.86
CA TRP A 972 20.26 -51.73 47.08
C TRP A 972 20.18 -50.46 46.21
N PHE A 973 19.79 -50.61 44.95
CA PHE A 973 19.61 -49.53 43.98
C PHE A 973 18.21 -49.55 43.37
N VAL A 974 17.67 -48.37 43.07
CA VAL A 974 16.41 -48.18 42.33
C VAL A 974 16.64 -47.10 41.28
N ASN A 975 16.43 -47.44 40.01
CA ASN A 975 16.78 -46.62 38.84
C ASN A 975 18.16 -45.95 38.98
N GLY A 976 19.17 -46.77 39.27
CA GLY A 976 20.56 -46.35 39.46
C GLY A 976 20.82 -45.63 40.79
N VAL A 977 19.83 -45.22 41.58
CA VAL A 977 20.01 -44.48 42.84
C VAL A 977 20.16 -45.44 44.03
N ARG A 978 21.27 -45.33 44.79
CA ARG A 978 21.45 -46.09 46.04
C ARG A 978 20.31 -45.79 47.01
N GLN A 979 19.81 -46.79 47.73
CA GLN A 979 18.84 -46.60 48.81
C GLN A 979 19.50 -46.78 50.16
N ASN A 980 19.21 -45.87 51.10
CA ASN A 980 19.77 -45.88 52.46
C ASN A 980 18.92 -46.77 53.39
N ALA A 981 18.52 -46.28 54.57
CA ALA A 981 17.95 -47.10 55.63
C ALA A 981 16.64 -47.82 55.22
N GLY A 982 16.47 -49.07 55.66
CA GLY A 982 15.18 -49.77 55.62
C GLY A 982 15.21 -51.21 55.10
N TRP A 983 14.06 -51.87 55.24
CA TRP A 983 13.82 -53.23 54.77
C TRP A 983 13.82 -53.34 53.23
N ARG A 984 14.38 -54.43 52.71
CA ARG A 984 14.45 -54.80 51.28
C ARG A 984 14.14 -56.29 51.13
N GLU A 985 13.60 -56.71 50.00
CA GLU A 985 13.35 -58.13 49.71
C GLU A 985 13.89 -58.50 48.33
N ALA A 986 14.63 -59.61 48.26
CA ALA A 986 15.27 -60.12 47.05
C ALA A 986 15.54 -61.63 47.20
N TRP A 987 15.59 -62.38 46.10
CA TRP A 987 15.86 -63.84 46.12
C TRP A 987 14.97 -64.66 47.08
N GLY A 988 13.75 -64.19 47.38
CA GLY A 988 12.86 -64.81 48.37
C GLY A 988 13.33 -64.66 49.83
N LYS A 989 14.19 -63.68 50.11
CA LYS A 989 14.79 -63.38 51.42
C LYS A 989 14.65 -61.90 51.76
N LYS A 990 14.65 -61.61 53.07
CA LYS A 990 14.46 -60.26 53.63
C LYS A 990 15.76 -59.72 54.21
N TYR A 991 16.08 -58.48 53.85
CA TYR A 991 17.32 -57.79 54.15
C TYR A 991 17.00 -56.43 54.81
N TYR A 992 17.98 -55.85 55.50
CA TYR A 992 17.92 -54.45 55.93
C TYR A 992 19.19 -53.72 55.51
N THR A 993 19.04 -52.57 54.85
CA THR A 993 20.15 -51.66 54.53
C THR A 993 20.26 -50.55 55.58
N ASP A 994 21.48 -50.18 55.96
CA ASP A 994 21.75 -49.12 56.95
C ASP A 994 21.59 -47.70 56.37
N ALA A 995 21.86 -46.68 57.18
CA ALA A 995 21.83 -45.28 56.76
C ALA A 995 22.81 -44.93 55.61
N ASN A 996 23.81 -45.78 55.35
CA ASN A 996 24.77 -45.68 54.24
C ASN A 996 24.40 -46.61 53.06
N GLY A 997 23.26 -47.29 53.11
CA GLY A 997 22.79 -48.25 52.11
C GLY A 997 23.45 -49.63 52.17
N ARG A 998 24.28 -49.90 53.18
CA ARG A 998 24.99 -51.17 53.38
C ARG A 998 24.05 -52.22 53.98
N ALA A 999 23.98 -53.41 53.41
CA ALA A 999 23.26 -54.53 54.02
C ALA A 999 23.89 -54.92 55.36
N LEU A 1000 23.04 -55.16 56.36
CA LEU A 1000 23.44 -55.50 57.73
C LEU A 1000 23.77 -56.99 57.92
N GLN A 1001 24.52 -57.30 58.99
CA GLN A 1001 24.83 -58.66 59.45
C GLN A 1001 24.69 -58.80 60.96
N GLY A 1002 24.53 -60.05 61.41
CA GLY A 1002 24.48 -60.42 62.82
C GLY A 1002 23.20 -60.03 63.52
N ILE A 1003 23.25 -60.04 64.86
CA ILE A 1003 22.13 -59.59 65.70
C ILE A 1003 22.14 -58.07 65.72
N GLN A 1004 21.13 -57.46 65.10
CA GLN A 1004 20.96 -56.02 64.96
C GLN A 1004 19.66 -55.57 65.63
N LYS A 1005 19.65 -54.34 66.14
CA LYS A 1005 18.45 -53.74 66.75
C LYS A 1005 17.83 -52.72 65.79
N ILE A 1006 16.64 -53.02 65.29
CA ILE A 1006 15.88 -52.19 64.35
C ILE A 1006 14.53 -51.91 64.99
N ASP A 1007 14.11 -50.63 65.02
CA ASP A 1007 12.81 -50.18 65.53
C ASP A 1007 12.43 -50.77 66.91
N GLY A 1008 13.44 -50.92 67.78
CA GLY A 1008 13.32 -51.47 69.12
C GLY A 1008 13.48 -52.99 69.23
N GLN A 1009 13.25 -53.75 68.17
CA GLN A 1009 13.31 -55.22 68.14
C GLN A 1009 14.70 -55.73 67.72
N GLN A 1010 15.04 -56.97 68.08
CA GLN A 1010 16.29 -57.63 67.65
C GLN A 1010 16.02 -58.61 66.50
N TYR A 1011 16.85 -58.53 65.46
CA TYR A 1011 16.77 -59.32 64.24
C TYR A 1011 18.15 -59.92 63.92
N ASN A 1012 18.21 -61.16 63.41
CA ASN A 1012 19.47 -61.84 63.12
C ASN A 1012 19.69 -62.00 61.60
N PHE A 1013 20.65 -61.27 61.04
CA PHE A 1013 20.97 -61.27 59.61
C PHE A 1013 22.12 -62.22 59.22
N GLY A 1014 22.62 -63.02 60.17
CA GLY A 1014 23.77 -63.92 59.97
C GLY A 1014 25.13 -63.20 59.89
N ASN A 1015 26.20 -63.89 60.28
CA ASN A 1015 27.60 -63.41 60.26
C ASN A 1015 28.45 -64.21 59.25
N ASP A 1016 27.82 -64.78 58.22
CA ASP A 1016 28.36 -65.78 57.31
C ASP A 1016 28.49 -65.28 55.86
N GLY A 1017 28.34 -63.98 55.63
CA GLY A 1017 28.33 -63.39 54.29
C GLY A 1017 26.96 -63.37 53.60
N THR A 1018 25.87 -63.78 54.26
CA THR A 1018 24.56 -63.93 53.61
C THR A 1018 23.59 -62.75 53.78
N TYR A 1019 23.73 -61.93 54.82
CA TYR A 1019 23.02 -60.66 55.06
C TYR A 1019 21.48 -60.72 55.21
N TYR A 1020 20.85 -61.91 55.19
CA TYR A 1020 19.39 -62.03 55.26
C TYR A 1020 18.87 -62.44 56.63
N LEU A 1021 17.66 -61.99 56.96
CA LEU A 1021 16.95 -62.31 58.19
C LEU A 1021 16.69 -63.81 58.34
N ARG A 1022 17.15 -64.37 59.46
CA ARG A 1022 17.00 -65.76 59.89
C ARG A 1022 15.82 -65.94 60.84
#